data_AF-A0A2S9Z2H5-F1
#
_entry.id   AF-A0A2S9Z2H5-F1
#
_cell.length_a   1.000
_cell.length_b   1.000
_cell.length_c   1.000
_cell.angle_alpha   90.00
_cell.angle_beta   90.00
_cell.angle_gamma   90.00
#
_symmetry.space_group_name_H-M   'P 1'
#
loop_
_entity.id
_entity.type
_entity.pdbx_description
1 polymer ?
#
loop_
_entity_poly.entity_id
_entity_poly.type
_entity_poly.pdbx_seq_one_letter_code
_entity_poly.pdbx_strand_id
1 'polypeptide(L)'
;MHPTPSLSSRTRARAGFVLLWVWRSRSVGVVRGPWPRRVVRCGIVSAQNDGDASARRARCHPTGRKAETVKGNVIELTKVFDGASNELVIPVYQRNYDWQERHCERLVEDLEDIARKGLANHFFGVVVFQPEGSFRRIIIDGQQRITTSSLLMLALVHGAAAGEIDLDPGTAHRIRKSYLMRDDDCAELSAKIKLKPVKNDQEAYNRIFGEGSLGEPIETSSITANYRFFRRRLRASDISGDELWSAFEKLEVMYLDLQATDDPQRIFESLNSTGLALAEADKIRNAILMGLDIATQRHLYEHYWNVIEVNVGYKTDAFIRAYLTTKLEQAPRKDRVYEVFQNYRKKNDLDARELLEEMREYSISLRDFVHATTGVPAADQRLKRFQLLNIDVVQPFMLPVLKEVREGTISPADFTRIVEIVDTYIARRMLFGVQTTGLNKSFATLYRELARKRQPDVDFADVLIHTLLQRNGASGYFPRDEDVANSLASLPVYKLRKSYRTYLFHCLENTDSKDVVDVAGGLESGELSVEHIMPQTLTEQWREELGPNWERVHRTWIHSLGNLTITGYNTSYSNRSFADKKSMRGGFAVTPYRLNDDVKNAERWDESAMAARTERLTQRALDYWVMPSTDFSPPMREYDTVTLAEDFRPVNLKVRSFDVGDGDVFVGSWAELTNLLLGHLASEQRDAFLAYARNNPNFVIATGNEVPEGVILREVAPAVYLRGTFSAMQSLGVVRAACRHMEKDLDRVTISYYPSETVEEDARENTPVKEPEGIVEALSQASAQLAQTPDVTSEQLLDLLKPFLKLAEKRFVTSRLTPQELSSLQGRKDLGDVADATLGSAVVQVLDTWRNIPNAELHELVAPVAVMCRWVEELHVRFTDGGTT
;
A
#
# COMPACT_ATOMS: atom_id res chain seq x y z
N MET A 1 -15.17 73.63 9.25
CA MET A 1 -14.90 74.30 7.96
C MET A 1 -14.35 73.26 6.99
N HIS A 2 -14.76 73.29 5.72
CA HIS A 2 -14.26 72.47 4.59
C HIS A 2 -13.33 73.34 3.69
N PRO A 3 -12.64 72.86 2.62
CA PRO A 3 -12.71 71.56 1.89
C PRO A 3 -11.35 70.76 1.97
N THR A 4 -10.96 69.69 1.25
CA THR A 4 -11.36 68.95 0.01
C THR A 4 -11.15 69.66 -1.35
N PRO A 5 -11.19 69.00 -2.54
CA PRO A 5 -11.20 67.57 -2.90
C PRO A 5 -9.77 67.12 -3.36
N SER A 6 -9.40 66.48 -4.49
CA SER A 6 -10.07 65.91 -5.69
C SER A 6 -9.25 64.86 -6.48
N LEU A 7 -9.79 63.63 -6.59
CA LEU A 7 -9.92 62.79 -7.80
C LEU A 7 -8.76 62.45 -8.78
N SER A 8 -8.41 61.14 -8.75
CA SER A 8 -8.35 60.19 -9.89
C SER A 8 -7.33 60.32 -11.05
N SER A 9 -6.63 59.19 -11.30
CA SER A 9 -6.62 58.54 -12.62
C SER A 9 -6.52 57.00 -12.48
N ARG A 10 -6.96 56.27 -13.51
CA ARG A 10 -6.96 54.79 -13.58
C ARG A 10 -5.76 54.29 -14.38
N THR A 11 -5.38 53.01 -14.25
CA THR A 11 -5.43 52.00 -15.37
C THR A 11 -4.80 50.63 -15.00
N ARG A 12 -5.44 49.56 -15.51
CA ARG A 12 -5.03 48.15 -15.80
C ARG A 12 -3.61 47.64 -15.46
N ALA A 13 -3.35 46.33 -15.28
CA ALA A 13 -4.16 45.12 -14.98
C ALA A 13 -3.26 43.87 -14.89
N ARG A 14 -3.84 42.73 -14.46
CA ARG A 14 -3.30 41.34 -14.40
C ARG A 14 -2.23 41.04 -13.33
N ALA A 15 -2.10 39.80 -12.82
CA ALA A 15 -3.09 38.77 -12.47
C ALA A 15 -2.37 37.63 -11.71
N GLY A 16 -2.92 37.18 -10.58
CA GLY A 16 -2.47 35.99 -9.86
C GLY A 16 -3.61 35.47 -8.98
N PHE A 17 -4.03 34.22 -9.16
CA PHE A 17 -5.28 33.69 -8.59
C PHE A 17 -5.08 33.08 -7.20
N VAL A 18 -5.77 33.63 -6.20
CA VAL A 18 -6.20 32.92 -4.98
C VAL A 18 -7.65 33.34 -4.71
N LEU A 19 -8.57 32.39 -4.60
CA LEU A 19 -9.99 32.64 -4.34
C LEU A 19 -10.56 31.65 -3.34
N LEU A 20 -10.65 32.06 -2.07
CA LEU A 20 -11.72 31.60 -1.18
C LEU A 20 -13.03 32.17 -1.71
N TRP A 21 -14.11 31.40 -1.69
CA TRP A 21 -15.47 31.96 -1.81
C TRP A 21 -16.39 31.46 -0.70
N VAL A 22 -16.73 32.38 0.20
CA VAL A 22 -17.95 32.34 1.01
C VAL A 22 -19.02 33.09 0.23
N TRP A 23 -20.26 32.60 0.18
CA TRP A 23 -21.38 33.41 -0.30
C TRP A 23 -22.62 33.34 0.58
N ARG A 24 -23.39 34.42 0.54
CA ARG A 24 -24.60 34.63 1.35
C ARG A 24 -25.86 34.30 0.56
N SER A 25 -26.90 34.03 1.33
CA SER A 25 -28.28 33.81 0.88
C SER A 25 -28.88 34.99 0.10
N ARG A 26 -29.77 34.65 -0.84
CA ARG A 26 -30.95 35.47 -1.21
C ARG A 26 -32.13 34.57 -1.59
N SER A 27 -33.32 35.16 -1.64
CA SER A 27 -34.56 34.47 -1.26
C SER A 27 -35.45 34.01 -2.41
N VAL A 28 -36.13 32.87 -2.17
CA VAL A 28 -37.50 32.49 -2.62
C VAL A 28 -37.88 32.71 -4.09
N GLY A 29 -38.08 31.60 -4.80
CA GLY A 29 -38.95 31.49 -5.97
C GLY A 29 -39.64 30.13 -5.98
N VAL A 30 -40.98 30.08 -5.97
CA VAL A 30 -41.74 28.82 -5.81
C VAL A 30 -42.13 28.24 -7.17
N VAL A 31 -41.71 27.00 -7.44
CA VAL A 31 -42.29 26.14 -8.51
C VAL A 31 -42.52 24.75 -7.94
N ARG A 32 -43.70 24.16 -8.21
CA ARG A 32 -44.07 22.80 -7.79
C ARG A 32 -43.79 21.80 -8.92
N GLY A 33 -43.16 20.68 -8.60
CA GLY A 33 -42.97 19.54 -9.52
C GLY A 33 -42.54 18.28 -8.75
N PRO A 34 -43.17 17.11 -8.93
CA PRO A 34 -42.96 15.96 -8.05
C PRO A 34 -41.82 15.04 -8.49
N TRP A 35 -41.01 14.60 -7.52
CA TRP A 35 -40.06 13.50 -7.69
C TRP A 35 -40.74 12.13 -7.43
N PRO A 36 -40.29 11.03 -8.08
CA PRO A 36 -41.08 9.80 -8.17
C PRO A 36 -41.04 8.93 -6.90
N ARG A 37 -42.23 8.64 -6.34
CA ARG A 37 -42.41 7.58 -5.35
C ARG A 37 -42.44 6.20 -6.03
N ARG A 38 -41.40 5.37 -5.85
CA ARG A 38 -41.53 3.92 -6.10
C ARG A 38 -42.26 3.27 -4.92
N VAL A 39 -43.57 3.14 -5.04
CA VAL A 39 -44.40 2.37 -4.09
C VAL A 39 -44.34 0.89 -4.47
N VAL A 40 -43.81 0.05 -3.58
CA VAL A 40 -43.96 -1.40 -3.69
C VAL A 40 -45.38 -1.76 -3.25
N ARG A 41 -46.28 -2.02 -4.21
CA ARG A 41 -47.60 -2.59 -3.93
C ARG A 41 -47.49 -4.11 -3.85
N CYS A 42 -47.71 -4.68 -2.67
CA CYS A 42 -48.13 -6.08 -2.59
C CYS A 42 -49.51 -6.21 -3.24
N GLY A 43 -49.59 -6.97 -4.34
CA GLY A 43 -50.85 -7.25 -5.03
C GLY A 43 -51.61 -8.36 -4.33
N ILE A 44 -52.62 -8.01 -3.54
CA ILE A 44 -53.72 -8.94 -3.26
C ILE A 44 -54.57 -9.01 -4.54
N VAL A 45 -54.69 -10.19 -5.13
CA VAL A 45 -55.59 -10.46 -6.25
C VAL A 45 -56.51 -11.60 -5.84
N SER A 46 -57.81 -11.34 -5.92
CA SER A 46 -58.89 -12.30 -5.75
C SER A 46 -59.59 -12.56 -7.09
N ALA A 47 -60.57 -13.47 -7.06
CA ALA A 47 -61.60 -13.72 -8.08
C ALA A 47 -61.31 -14.78 -9.17
N GLN A 48 -62.07 -15.86 -9.03
CA GLN A 48 -62.94 -16.50 -10.03
C GLN A 48 -62.35 -17.46 -11.09
N ASN A 49 -63.22 -18.42 -11.44
CA ASN A 49 -63.05 -19.36 -12.55
C ASN A 49 -63.25 -18.63 -13.88
N ASP A 50 -62.53 -19.06 -14.90
CA ASP A 50 -63.16 -19.76 -16.04
C ASP A 50 -62.11 -20.73 -16.62
N GLY A 51 -62.53 -21.65 -17.49
CA GLY A 51 -61.64 -22.71 -17.98
C GLY A 51 -61.78 -22.99 -19.47
N ASP A 52 -60.67 -23.36 -20.09
CA ASP A 52 -60.65 -24.39 -21.14
C ASP A 52 -59.29 -25.13 -21.12
N ALA A 53 -59.12 -26.13 -21.98
CA ALA A 53 -58.26 -27.27 -21.75
C ALA A 53 -56.93 -27.31 -22.54
N SER A 54 -56.09 -28.25 -22.10
CA SER A 54 -55.07 -28.98 -22.88
C SER A 54 -53.72 -28.32 -23.20
N ALA A 55 -52.73 -28.59 -22.32
CA ALA A 55 -51.38 -28.99 -22.74
C ALA A 55 -50.70 -29.81 -21.62
N ARG A 56 -50.45 -31.11 -21.83
CA ARG A 56 -49.67 -31.94 -20.89
C ARG A 56 -48.18 -31.87 -21.24
N ARG A 57 -47.32 -31.47 -20.29
CA ARG A 57 -45.90 -31.89 -20.24
C ARG A 57 -45.44 -32.04 -18.78
N ALA A 58 -44.30 -32.72 -18.59
CA ALA A 58 -44.00 -33.44 -17.35
C ALA A 58 -43.74 -32.56 -16.12
N ARG A 59 -44.10 -33.07 -14.94
CA ARG A 59 -43.71 -32.52 -13.64
C ARG A 59 -42.32 -33.03 -13.25
N CYS A 60 -41.38 -32.12 -13.04
CA CYS A 60 -40.30 -32.31 -12.08
C CYS A 60 -40.63 -31.45 -10.86
N HIS A 61 -40.60 -32.03 -9.66
CA HIS A 61 -40.73 -31.29 -8.42
C HIS A 61 -39.33 -31.00 -7.84
N PRO A 62 -38.85 -29.75 -7.82
CA PRO A 62 -37.86 -29.38 -6.83
C PRO A 62 -38.55 -29.41 -5.46
N THR A 63 -38.02 -30.21 -4.53
CA THR A 63 -38.46 -30.28 -3.13
C THR A 63 -38.00 -29.05 -2.36
N GLY A 64 -38.48 -27.88 -2.79
CA GLY A 64 -38.20 -26.60 -2.16
C GLY A 64 -38.74 -26.56 -0.74
N ARG A 65 -37.88 -26.86 0.23
CA ARG A 65 -38.07 -26.39 1.61
C ARG A 65 -38.27 -24.89 1.52
N LYS A 66 -39.44 -24.39 1.92
CA LYS A 66 -39.59 -22.95 2.19
C LYS A 66 -38.59 -22.62 3.28
N ALA A 67 -37.68 -21.69 3.03
CA ALA A 67 -36.95 -21.05 4.11
C ALA A 67 -38.01 -20.33 4.97
N GLU A 68 -38.10 -20.67 6.25
CA GLU A 68 -38.91 -19.88 7.16
C GLU A 68 -38.22 -18.53 7.35
N THR A 69 -38.92 -17.46 7.02
CA THR A 69 -38.38 -16.09 7.17
C THR A 69 -38.32 -15.74 8.65
N VAL A 70 -37.14 -15.33 9.12
CA VAL A 70 -36.90 -14.85 10.50
C VAL A 70 -38.00 -13.88 10.93
N LYS A 71 -38.68 -14.19 12.04
CA LYS A 71 -39.88 -13.47 12.49
C LYS A 71 -39.49 -12.31 13.42
N GLY A 72 -39.20 -11.16 12.82
CA GLY A 72 -39.03 -9.91 13.57
C GLY A 72 -40.36 -9.37 14.06
N ASN A 73 -40.42 -8.96 15.34
CA ASN A 73 -41.56 -8.26 15.93
C ASN A 73 -41.09 -6.88 16.40
N VAL A 74 -41.94 -5.86 16.26
CA VAL A 74 -41.70 -4.56 16.91
C VAL A 74 -42.24 -4.63 18.34
N ILE A 75 -41.40 -4.27 19.31
CA ILE A 75 -41.74 -4.26 20.75
C ILE A 75 -41.17 -3.01 21.43
N GLU A 76 -41.74 -2.62 22.57
CA GLU A 76 -41.11 -1.64 23.46
C GLU A 76 -39.73 -2.11 23.92
N LEU A 77 -38.77 -1.20 23.97
CA LEU A 77 -37.38 -1.44 24.37
C LEU A 77 -37.26 -2.00 25.79
N THR A 78 -38.15 -1.59 26.70
CA THR A 78 -38.22 -2.12 28.08
C THR A 78 -38.47 -3.62 28.11
N LYS A 79 -39.26 -4.18 27.17
CA LYS A 79 -39.54 -5.63 27.05
C LYS A 79 -38.33 -6.46 26.63
N VAL A 80 -37.24 -5.83 26.19
CA VAL A 80 -35.94 -6.48 25.98
C VAL A 80 -35.24 -6.79 27.31
N PHE A 81 -35.39 -5.90 28.30
CA PHE A 81 -34.78 -6.00 29.63
C PHE A 81 -35.70 -6.65 30.68
N ASP A 82 -37.02 -6.70 30.42
CA ASP A 82 -38.03 -7.28 31.30
C ASP A 82 -37.79 -8.78 31.58
N GLY A 83 -38.41 -9.29 32.65
CA GLY A 83 -38.25 -10.66 33.15
C GLY A 83 -37.19 -10.76 34.25
N ALA A 84 -37.61 -11.14 35.46
CA ALA A 84 -36.81 -11.08 36.69
C ALA A 84 -35.48 -11.86 36.62
N SER A 85 -35.45 -13.03 35.98
CA SER A 85 -34.27 -13.90 35.91
C SER A 85 -33.42 -13.71 34.65
N ASN A 86 -33.79 -12.80 33.75
CA ASN A 86 -33.16 -12.70 32.44
C ASN A 86 -31.71 -12.17 32.50
N GLU A 87 -30.82 -12.72 31.67
CA GLU A 87 -29.45 -12.26 31.46
C GLU A 87 -29.22 -11.92 29.98
N LEU A 88 -28.68 -10.73 29.72
CA LEU A 88 -28.33 -10.26 28.38
C LEU A 88 -26.80 -10.25 28.25
N VAL A 89 -26.24 -11.09 27.37
CA VAL A 89 -24.79 -11.29 27.25
C VAL A 89 -24.27 -10.77 25.92
N ILE A 90 -23.35 -9.80 25.94
CA ILE A 90 -22.62 -9.38 24.76
C ILE A 90 -21.41 -10.33 24.60
N PRO A 91 -21.36 -11.18 23.56
CA PRO A 91 -20.32 -12.20 23.42
C PRO A 91 -18.96 -11.60 23.01
N VAL A 92 -17.87 -12.29 23.35
CA VAL A 92 -16.48 -11.80 23.23
C VAL A 92 -16.04 -11.41 21.81
N TYR A 93 -16.75 -11.85 20.77
CA TYR A 93 -16.44 -11.47 19.39
C TYR A 93 -16.92 -10.06 19.00
N GLN A 94 -17.86 -9.49 19.77
CA GLN A 94 -18.36 -8.13 19.57
C GLN A 94 -17.28 -7.08 19.89
N ARG A 95 -17.35 -5.94 19.21
CA ARG A 95 -16.50 -4.77 19.52
C ARG A 95 -16.98 -4.06 20.80
N ASN A 96 -16.06 -3.43 21.51
CA ASN A 96 -16.30 -2.60 22.70
C ASN A 96 -17.32 -1.47 22.44
N TYR A 97 -17.80 -0.83 23.51
CA TYR A 97 -18.69 0.31 23.48
C TYR A 97 -18.01 1.58 22.91
N ASP A 98 -18.53 2.05 21.78
CA ASP A 98 -17.91 3.02 20.86
C ASP A 98 -18.82 4.24 20.59
N TRP A 99 -20.07 4.22 21.06
CA TRP A 99 -20.91 5.41 21.05
C TRP A 99 -20.30 6.52 21.91
N GLN A 100 -19.91 7.62 21.25
CA GLN A 100 -19.45 8.87 21.87
C GLN A 100 -20.63 9.75 22.33
N GLU A 101 -20.39 10.75 23.20
CA GLU A 101 -21.43 11.60 23.82
C GLU A 101 -22.49 12.13 22.83
N ARG A 102 -22.11 12.50 21.61
CA ARG A 102 -23.04 12.95 20.54
C ARG A 102 -24.20 12.00 20.20
N HIS A 103 -24.05 10.70 20.45
CA HIS A 103 -25.11 9.71 20.20
C HIS A 103 -26.04 9.58 21.43
N CYS A 104 -25.51 9.85 22.62
CA CYS A 104 -26.25 9.92 23.87
C CYS A 104 -27.05 11.24 23.96
N GLU A 105 -26.45 12.36 23.53
CA GLU A 105 -27.12 13.65 23.32
C GLU A 105 -28.35 13.46 22.43
N ARG A 106 -28.17 12.86 21.25
CA ARG A 106 -29.26 12.57 20.32
C ARG A 106 -30.35 11.70 20.93
N LEU A 107 -30.01 10.68 21.71
CA LEU A 107 -31.01 9.87 22.41
C LEU A 107 -31.82 10.71 23.42
N VAL A 108 -31.19 11.65 24.12
CA VAL A 108 -31.91 12.58 25.00
C VAL A 108 -32.77 13.55 24.18
N GLU A 109 -32.26 14.11 23.08
CA GLU A 109 -33.05 14.97 22.17
C GLU A 109 -34.29 14.24 21.63
N ASP A 110 -34.13 12.99 21.14
CA ASP A 110 -35.22 12.15 20.65
C ASP A 110 -36.25 11.84 21.76
N LEU A 111 -35.83 11.64 23.02
CA LEU A 111 -36.70 11.44 24.19
C LEU A 111 -37.42 12.71 24.64
N GLU A 112 -36.72 13.85 24.68
CA GLU A 112 -37.31 15.15 24.97
C GLU A 112 -38.37 15.53 23.93
N ASP A 113 -38.13 15.19 22.66
CA ASP A 113 -39.10 15.37 21.58
C ASP A 113 -40.36 14.52 21.79
N ILE A 114 -40.21 13.26 22.21
CA ILE A 114 -41.35 12.37 22.53
C ILE A 114 -42.17 12.93 23.70
N ALA A 115 -41.51 13.45 24.75
CA ALA A 115 -42.16 14.08 25.89
C ALA A 115 -42.88 15.38 25.49
N ARG A 116 -42.15 16.40 25.00
CA ARG A 116 -42.72 17.72 24.69
C ARG A 116 -43.75 17.70 23.56
N LYS A 117 -43.64 16.79 22.58
CA LYS A 117 -44.52 16.73 21.40
C LYS A 117 -45.60 15.65 21.50
N GLY A 118 -45.64 14.88 22.59
CA GLY A 118 -46.64 13.84 22.82
C GLY A 118 -46.63 12.73 21.77
N LEU A 119 -45.46 12.38 21.21
CA LEU A 119 -45.34 11.32 20.22
C LEU A 119 -45.82 9.98 20.80
N ALA A 120 -46.44 9.14 19.97
CA ALA A 120 -46.96 7.85 20.37
C ALA A 120 -45.82 6.84 20.63
N ASN A 121 -45.08 6.49 19.57
CA ASN A 121 -43.97 5.54 19.59
C ASN A 121 -42.78 6.14 18.82
N HIS A 122 -41.56 5.71 19.13
CA HIS A 122 -40.34 6.10 18.39
C HIS A 122 -39.47 4.88 18.07
N PHE A 123 -39.15 4.66 16.80
CA PHE A 123 -38.36 3.50 16.37
C PHE A 123 -36.85 3.70 16.61
N PHE A 124 -36.32 3.07 17.65
CA PHE A 124 -34.91 3.18 18.07
C PHE A 124 -33.96 2.26 17.30
N GLY A 125 -34.47 1.28 16.53
CA GLY A 125 -33.67 0.47 15.60
C GLY A 125 -33.92 -1.04 15.71
N VAL A 126 -32.90 -1.82 15.36
CA VAL A 126 -32.94 -3.30 15.35
C VAL A 126 -32.09 -3.85 16.50
N VAL A 127 -32.56 -4.93 17.12
CA VAL A 127 -31.84 -5.72 18.12
C VAL A 127 -32.01 -7.22 17.78
N VAL A 128 -30.91 -7.98 17.81
CA VAL A 128 -30.90 -9.40 17.42
C VAL A 128 -30.32 -10.23 18.56
N PHE A 129 -31.05 -11.28 18.94
CA PHE A 129 -30.71 -12.16 20.04
C PHE A 129 -30.63 -13.62 19.57
N GLN A 130 -29.71 -14.37 20.16
CA GLN A 130 -29.70 -15.83 20.11
C GLN A 130 -30.02 -16.35 21.51
N PRO A 131 -31.13 -17.09 21.72
CA PRO A 131 -31.49 -17.63 23.02
C PRO A 131 -30.58 -18.79 23.42
N GLU A 132 -30.12 -18.81 24.67
CA GLU A 132 -29.31 -19.87 25.27
C GLU A 132 -30.03 -20.45 26.49
N GLY A 133 -31.03 -21.29 26.25
CA GLY A 133 -31.96 -21.75 27.29
C GLY A 133 -33.00 -20.69 27.67
N SER A 134 -33.66 -20.87 28.82
CA SER A 134 -34.91 -20.18 29.14
C SER A 134 -34.80 -18.68 29.47
N PHE A 135 -33.66 -18.23 29.99
CA PHE A 135 -33.50 -16.89 30.57
C PHE A 135 -32.28 -16.12 30.05
N ARG A 136 -31.44 -16.73 29.22
CA ARG A 136 -30.18 -16.14 28.76
C ARG A 136 -30.27 -15.82 27.28
N ARG A 137 -29.90 -14.60 26.89
CA ARG A 137 -29.93 -14.13 25.50
C ARG A 137 -28.58 -13.54 25.12
N ILE A 138 -27.97 -14.08 24.07
CA ILE A 138 -26.70 -13.61 23.51
C ILE A 138 -27.01 -12.50 22.49
N ILE A 139 -26.37 -11.34 22.61
CA ILE A 139 -26.63 -10.20 21.72
C ILE A 139 -25.79 -10.32 20.44
N ILE A 140 -26.47 -10.54 19.32
CA ILE A 140 -25.86 -10.67 17.98
C ILE A 140 -25.76 -9.31 17.29
N ASP A 141 -26.77 -8.45 17.43
CA ASP A 141 -26.74 -7.05 16.98
C ASP A 141 -27.60 -6.16 17.88
N GLY A 142 -27.38 -4.84 17.84
CA GLY A 142 -28.00 -3.86 18.71
C GLY A 142 -27.23 -3.60 20.01
N GLN A 143 -26.11 -4.30 20.26
CA GLN A 143 -25.35 -4.24 21.52
C GLN A 143 -25.00 -2.82 22.01
N GLN A 144 -24.62 -1.92 21.11
CA GLN A 144 -24.34 -0.51 21.45
C GLN A 144 -25.58 0.20 22.01
N ARG A 145 -26.77 -0.04 21.43
CA ARG A 145 -28.05 0.53 21.90
C ARG A 145 -28.42 0.00 23.28
N ILE A 146 -28.34 -1.32 23.46
CA ILE A 146 -28.66 -1.97 24.74
C ILE A 146 -27.76 -1.42 25.87
N THR A 147 -26.46 -1.25 25.62
CA THR A 147 -25.55 -0.60 26.57
C THR A 147 -25.95 0.85 26.84
N THR A 148 -26.14 1.70 25.82
CA THR A 148 -26.55 3.11 26.00
C THR A 148 -27.85 3.24 26.80
N SER A 149 -28.85 2.42 26.51
CA SER A 149 -30.14 2.40 27.20
C SER A 149 -29.99 1.98 28.67
N SER A 150 -29.13 1.00 28.95
CA SER A 150 -28.80 0.60 30.32
C SER A 150 -28.08 1.72 31.10
N LEU A 151 -27.18 2.46 30.43
CA LEU A 151 -26.50 3.63 31.00
C LEU A 151 -27.46 4.77 31.36
N LEU A 152 -28.45 5.04 30.49
CA LEU A 152 -29.49 6.03 30.75
C LEU A 152 -30.39 5.61 31.92
N MET A 153 -30.83 4.34 31.95
CA MET A 153 -31.61 3.80 33.06
C MET A 153 -30.87 3.89 34.40
N LEU A 154 -29.57 3.58 34.43
CA LEU A 154 -28.74 3.71 35.62
C LEU A 154 -28.56 5.18 36.04
N ALA A 155 -28.40 6.09 35.08
CA ALA A 155 -28.29 7.53 35.35
C ALA A 155 -29.58 8.14 35.91
N LEU A 156 -30.76 7.68 35.46
CA LEU A 156 -32.07 8.05 36.03
C LEU A 156 -32.17 7.59 37.50
N VAL A 157 -31.91 6.30 37.76
CA VAL A 157 -31.96 5.72 39.12
C VAL A 157 -31.01 6.45 40.08
N HIS A 158 -29.78 6.73 39.65
CA HIS A 158 -28.79 7.42 40.48
C HIS A 158 -29.04 8.92 40.59
N GLY A 159 -29.67 9.56 39.60
CA GLY A 159 -30.14 10.95 39.70
C GLY A 159 -31.22 11.09 40.78
N ALA A 160 -32.24 10.24 40.72
CA ALA A 160 -33.34 10.22 41.69
C ALA A 160 -32.87 9.94 43.12
N ALA A 161 -32.01 8.93 43.29
CA ALA A 161 -31.43 8.58 44.60
C ALA A 161 -30.56 9.70 45.22
N ALA A 162 -30.08 10.64 44.41
CA ALA A 162 -29.30 11.80 44.84
C ALA A 162 -30.13 13.10 44.96
N GLY A 163 -31.45 13.06 44.68
CA GLY A 163 -32.30 14.25 44.65
C GLY A 163 -31.97 15.22 43.50
N GLU A 164 -31.37 14.72 42.42
CA GLU A 164 -30.86 15.51 41.29
C GLU A 164 -31.86 15.67 40.14
N ILE A 165 -32.90 14.85 40.12
CA ILE A 165 -34.03 14.90 39.18
C ILE A 165 -35.33 14.52 39.92
N ASP A 166 -36.46 15.01 39.40
CA ASP A 166 -37.79 14.64 39.89
C ASP A 166 -38.24 13.33 39.22
N LEU A 167 -38.20 12.22 39.97
CA LEU A 167 -38.59 10.87 39.54
C LEU A 167 -39.16 10.10 40.74
N ASP A 168 -40.35 9.53 40.60
CA ASP A 168 -41.00 8.74 41.65
C ASP A 168 -40.07 7.63 42.17
N PRO A 169 -39.84 7.54 43.50
CA PRO A 169 -39.03 6.48 44.09
C PRO A 169 -39.53 5.06 43.76
N GLY A 170 -40.83 4.87 43.54
CA GLY A 170 -41.40 3.61 43.07
C GLY A 170 -40.99 3.26 41.63
N THR A 171 -41.03 4.22 40.71
CA THR A 171 -40.48 4.12 39.36
C THR A 171 -38.96 3.90 39.38
N ALA A 172 -38.19 4.64 40.18
CA ALA A 172 -36.75 4.42 40.32
C ALA A 172 -36.42 3.00 40.84
N HIS A 173 -37.18 2.51 41.82
CA HIS A 173 -37.05 1.12 42.30
C HIS A 173 -37.42 0.10 41.21
N ARG A 174 -38.52 0.34 40.46
CA ARG A 174 -38.95 -0.50 39.33
C ARG A 174 -37.87 -0.58 38.25
N ILE A 175 -37.22 0.53 37.90
CA ILE A 175 -36.14 0.56 36.90
C ILE A 175 -34.94 -0.28 37.38
N ARG A 176 -34.47 -0.09 38.63
CA ARG A 176 -33.36 -0.88 39.18
C ARG A 176 -33.71 -2.36 39.24
N LYS A 177 -34.86 -2.73 39.82
CA LYS A 177 -35.22 -4.14 40.03
C LYS A 177 -35.56 -4.87 38.72
N SER A 178 -36.36 -4.28 37.83
CA SER A 178 -36.88 -5.00 36.66
C SER A 178 -35.93 -5.02 35.46
N TYR A 179 -35.19 -3.92 35.20
CA TYR A 179 -34.44 -3.77 33.95
C TYR A 179 -32.92 -3.82 34.11
N LEU A 180 -32.38 -3.38 35.25
CA LEU A 180 -30.93 -3.34 35.49
C LEU A 180 -30.39 -4.57 36.23
N MET A 181 -31.22 -5.24 37.04
CA MET A 181 -30.82 -6.33 37.93
C MET A 181 -31.57 -7.64 37.64
N ARG A 182 -30.98 -8.76 38.07
CA ARG A 182 -31.60 -10.08 38.20
C ARG A 182 -32.11 -10.29 39.62
N ASP A 183 -33.26 -10.95 39.75
CA ASP A 183 -33.74 -11.52 41.02
C ASP A 183 -33.02 -12.87 41.22
N ASP A 184 -31.95 -12.83 42.02
CA ASP A 184 -30.96 -13.91 42.14
C ASP A 184 -30.33 -13.87 43.55
N ASP A 185 -30.19 -15.03 44.21
CA ASP A 185 -29.68 -15.15 45.59
C ASP A 185 -28.15 -15.01 45.72
N CYS A 186 -27.40 -14.86 44.62
CA CYS A 186 -25.95 -14.71 44.64
C CYS A 186 -25.49 -13.58 45.60
N ALA A 187 -24.31 -13.73 46.22
CA ALA A 187 -23.76 -12.70 47.11
C ALA A 187 -23.10 -11.52 46.36
N GLU A 188 -22.70 -11.71 45.10
CA GLU A 188 -21.91 -10.74 44.34
C GLU A 188 -22.80 -9.83 43.46
N LEU A 189 -22.67 -8.51 43.58
CA LEU A 189 -23.46 -7.58 42.76
C LEU A 189 -23.21 -7.74 41.26
N SER A 190 -21.95 -7.98 40.86
CA SER A 190 -21.56 -8.16 39.45
C SER A 190 -22.33 -9.30 38.77
N ALA A 191 -22.63 -10.37 39.54
CA ALA A 191 -23.43 -11.50 39.08
C ALA A 191 -24.90 -11.11 38.86
N LYS A 192 -25.46 -10.23 39.70
CA LYS A 192 -26.85 -9.77 39.60
C LYS A 192 -27.09 -8.72 38.50
N ILE A 193 -26.09 -7.97 38.04
CA ILE A 193 -26.30 -6.97 36.97
C ILE A 193 -26.77 -7.70 35.68
N LYS A 194 -27.91 -7.26 35.10
CA LYS A 194 -28.62 -7.98 34.02
C LYS A 194 -27.86 -8.03 32.69
N LEU A 195 -27.21 -6.93 32.32
CA LEU A 195 -26.38 -6.82 31.12
C LEU A 195 -24.94 -7.24 31.45
N LYS A 196 -24.37 -8.13 30.63
CA LYS A 196 -22.95 -8.51 30.66
C LYS A 196 -22.25 -7.97 29.39
N PRO A 197 -21.55 -6.83 29.44
CA PRO A 197 -20.75 -6.34 28.31
C PRO A 197 -19.55 -7.25 27.98
N VAL A 198 -18.86 -6.95 26.88
CA VAL A 198 -17.56 -7.57 26.58
C VAL A 198 -16.53 -7.28 27.68
N LYS A 199 -15.55 -8.18 27.84
CA LYS A 199 -14.61 -8.22 28.97
C LYS A 199 -13.93 -6.87 29.30
N ASN A 200 -13.57 -6.10 28.27
CA ASN A 200 -12.92 -4.79 28.41
C ASN A 200 -13.84 -3.72 29.04
N ASP A 201 -15.14 -3.82 28.76
CA ASP A 201 -16.18 -2.89 29.19
C ASP A 201 -16.86 -3.32 30.50
N GLN A 202 -16.95 -4.63 30.75
CA GLN A 202 -17.62 -5.23 31.91
C GLN A 202 -17.15 -4.61 33.24
N GLU A 203 -15.85 -4.37 33.39
CA GLU A 203 -15.30 -3.76 34.61
C GLU A 203 -15.78 -2.31 34.78
N ALA A 204 -15.57 -1.44 33.78
CA ALA A 204 -16.02 -0.05 33.82
C ALA A 204 -17.54 0.07 34.01
N TYR A 205 -18.29 -0.89 33.47
CA TYR A 205 -19.75 -1.01 33.63
C TYR A 205 -20.16 -1.48 35.03
N ASN A 206 -19.42 -2.40 35.66
CA ASN A 206 -19.67 -2.81 37.04
C ASN A 206 -19.50 -1.61 38.00
N ARG A 207 -18.39 -0.86 37.88
CA ARG A 207 -18.04 0.19 38.85
C ARG A 207 -19.05 1.34 38.93
N ILE A 208 -19.69 1.70 37.81
CA ILE A 208 -20.70 2.77 37.79
C ILE A 208 -22.01 2.40 38.53
N PHE A 209 -22.20 1.15 38.96
CA PHE A 209 -23.33 0.77 39.84
C PHE A 209 -23.18 1.26 41.29
N GLY A 210 -21.99 1.74 41.68
CA GLY A 210 -21.79 2.62 42.84
C GLY A 210 -21.80 1.96 44.22
N GLU A 211 -21.79 0.63 44.32
CA GLU A 211 -21.66 -0.07 45.59
C GLU A 211 -20.17 -0.30 45.90
N GLY A 212 -19.73 0.11 47.10
CA GLY A 212 -18.31 0.36 47.43
C GLY A 212 -17.36 -0.85 47.39
N SER A 213 -17.86 -2.05 47.14
CA SER A 213 -17.07 -3.26 46.86
C SER A 213 -16.50 -3.30 45.44
N LEU A 214 -16.99 -2.47 44.51
CA LEU A 214 -16.59 -2.47 43.09
C LEU A 214 -15.55 -1.40 42.74
N GLY A 215 -15.30 -0.41 43.61
CA GLY A 215 -14.28 0.62 43.43
C GLY A 215 -14.63 1.75 42.44
N GLU A 216 -13.69 2.68 42.25
CA GLU A 216 -13.92 3.93 41.53
C GLU A 216 -14.06 3.77 40.00
N PRO A 217 -14.99 4.51 39.33
CA PRO A 217 -15.20 4.45 37.89
C PRO A 217 -13.95 4.71 37.04
N ILE A 218 -13.87 4.04 35.89
CA ILE A 218 -12.70 4.08 35.00
C ILE A 218 -12.83 5.24 34.01
N GLU A 219 -12.20 6.37 34.33
CA GLU A 219 -12.28 7.64 33.57
C GLU A 219 -11.93 7.52 32.08
N THR A 220 -11.08 6.55 31.71
CA THR A 220 -10.67 6.30 30.32
C THR A 220 -11.69 5.51 29.50
N SER A 221 -12.80 5.05 30.09
CA SER A 221 -13.81 4.24 29.41
C SER A 221 -14.95 5.09 28.82
N SER A 222 -15.32 4.80 27.57
CA SER A 222 -16.55 5.27 26.91
C SER A 222 -17.80 5.06 27.79
N ILE A 223 -17.85 3.97 28.56
CA ILE A 223 -18.98 3.65 29.44
C ILE A 223 -19.09 4.66 30.58
N THR A 224 -17.98 4.94 31.28
CA THR A 224 -17.93 5.94 32.36
C THR A 224 -18.17 7.35 31.83
N ALA A 225 -17.60 7.71 30.67
CA ALA A 225 -17.82 9.00 30.03
C ALA A 225 -19.31 9.25 29.72
N ASN A 226 -19.98 8.30 29.04
CA ASN A 226 -21.38 8.46 28.65
C ASN A 226 -22.36 8.35 29.83
N TYR A 227 -22.09 7.51 30.83
CA TYR A 227 -22.83 7.53 32.09
C TYR A 227 -22.78 8.92 32.75
N ARG A 228 -21.59 9.52 32.79
CA ARG A 228 -21.40 10.89 33.31
C ARG A 228 -22.03 11.95 32.42
N PHE A 229 -22.05 11.77 31.10
CA PHE A 229 -22.83 12.61 30.18
C PHE A 229 -24.31 12.61 30.56
N PHE A 230 -24.96 11.43 30.67
CA PHE A 230 -26.36 11.34 31.08
C PHE A 230 -26.60 11.98 32.45
N ARG A 231 -25.76 11.71 33.45
CA ARG A 231 -25.81 12.38 34.76
C ARG A 231 -25.77 13.92 34.65
N ARG A 232 -24.90 14.49 33.82
CA ARG A 232 -24.83 15.95 33.58
C ARG A 232 -26.08 16.46 32.83
N ARG A 233 -26.53 15.73 31.82
CA ARG A 233 -27.59 16.14 30.89
C ARG A 233 -28.99 16.06 31.50
N LEU A 234 -29.24 15.07 32.35
CA LEU A 234 -30.47 14.91 33.13
C LEU A 234 -30.62 16.02 34.18
N ARG A 235 -29.56 16.36 34.91
CA ARG A 235 -29.53 17.51 35.86
C ARG A 235 -29.82 18.87 35.21
N ALA A 236 -29.60 18.98 33.90
CA ALA A 236 -29.80 20.20 33.12
C ALA A 236 -31.10 20.19 32.30
N SER A 237 -31.93 19.16 32.47
CA SER A 237 -33.23 19.01 31.83
C SER A 237 -34.28 19.96 32.43
N ASP A 238 -35.13 20.54 31.60
CA ASP A 238 -36.40 21.18 31.99
C ASP A 238 -37.55 20.16 32.12
N ILE A 239 -37.38 18.96 31.55
CA ILE A 239 -38.32 17.83 31.61
C ILE A 239 -38.02 16.96 32.83
N SER A 240 -39.06 16.47 33.52
CA SER A 240 -38.90 15.60 34.70
C SER A 240 -38.36 14.21 34.36
N GLY A 241 -37.88 13.50 35.38
CA GLY A 241 -37.45 12.11 35.25
C GLY A 241 -38.60 11.16 34.91
N ASP A 242 -39.81 11.38 35.44
CA ASP A 242 -40.99 10.57 35.09
C ASP A 242 -41.48 10.85 33.67
N GLU A 243 -41.38 12.10 33.20
CA GLU A 243 -41.69 12.45 31.80
C GLU A 243 -40.67 11.84 30.83
N LEU A 244 -39.37 11.87 31.15
CA LEU A 244 -38.31 11.21 30.38
C LEU A 244 -38.42 9.68 30.43
N TRP A 245 -38.82 9.10 31.56
CA TRP A 245 -39.10 7.67 31.67
C TRP A 245 -40.34 7.27 30.84
N SER A 246 -41.40 8.08 30.88
CA SER A 246 -42.60 7.91 30.04
C SER A 246 -42.32 8.08 28.54
N ALA A 247 -41.28 8.83 28.18
CA ALA A 247 -40.75 8.88 26.82
C ALA A 247 -39.91 7.64 26.47
N PHE A 248 -39.15 7.10 27.42
CA PHE A 248 -38.31 5.91 27.24
C PHE A 248 -39.13 4.63 27.07
N GLU A 249 -40.24 4.49 27.79
CA GLU A 249 -41.20 3.38 27.61
C GLU A 249 -41.83 3.36 26.20
N LYS A 250 -41.78 4.46 25.44
CA LYS A 250 -42.27 4.57 24.05
C LYS A 250 -41.20 4.28 22.97
N LEU A 251 -39.96 3.99 23.36
CA LEU A 251 -38.94 3.55 22.40
C LEU A 251 -39.27 2.13 21.92
N GLU A 252 -39.44 1.96 20.63
CA GLU A 252 -39.69 0.66 19.99
C GLU A 252 -38.45 0.14 19.27
N VAL A 253 -38.22 -1.17 19.32
CA VAL A 253 -37.18 -1.85 18.55
C VAL A 253 -37.75 -3.02 17.75
N MET A 254 -37.19 -3.24 16.56
CA MET A 254 -37.36 -4.49 15.82
C MET A 254 -36.55 -5.58 16.52
N TYR A 255 -37.23 -6.44 17.25
CA TYR A 255 -36.68 -7.56 18.00
C TYR A 255 -36.71 -8.83 17.14
N LEU A 256 -35.54 -9.45 17.01
CA LEU A 256 -35.32 -10.68 16.25
C LEU A 256 -34.67 -11.73 17.15
N ASP A 257 -35.44 -12.74 17.57
CA ASP A 257 -34.89 -13.99 18.14
C ASP A 257 -34.50 -14.93 16.99
N LEU A 258 -33.26 -15.39 16.99
CA LEU A 258 -32.75 -16.38 16.04
C LEU A 258 -33.18 -17.79 16.45
N GLN A 259 -33.62 -18.58 15.48
CA GLN A 259 -33.90 -19.99 15.67
C GLN A 259 -32.63 -20.84 15.55
N ALA A 260 -32.66 -22.07 16.05
CA ALA A 260 -31.54 -23.02 15.92
C ALA A 260 -31.23 -23.45 14.46
N THR A 261 -32.08 -23.06 13.50
CA THR A 261 -31.88 -23.25 12.05
C THR A 261 -31.40 -21.99 11.32
N ASP A 262 -31.38 -20.84 12.00
CA ASP A 262 -30.87 -19.59 11.43
C ASP A 262 -29.34 -19.57 11.47
N ASP A 263 -28.74 -18.82 10.54
CA ASP A 263 -27.30 -18.57 10.48
C ASP A 263 -27.02 -17.18 11.07
N PRO A 264 -26.49 -17.07 12.31
CA PRO A 264 -26.29 -15.77 12.95
C PRO A 264 -25.29 -14.89 12.20
N GLN A 265 -24.29 -15.50 11.57
CA GLN A 265 -23.25 -14.77 10.84
C GLN A 265 -23.84 -14.11 9.58
N ARG A 266 -24.62 -14.85 8.80
CA ARG A 266 -25.24 -14.31 7.57
C ARG A 266 -26.29 -13.24 7.86
N ILE A 267 -27.01 -13.35 8.98
CA ILE A 267 -27.95 -12.32 9.43
C ILE A 267 -27.19 -11.07 9.89
N PHE A 268 -26.13 -11.24 10.68
CA PHE A 268 -25.24 -10.15 11.12
C PHE A 268 -24.57 -9.40 9.94
N GLU A 269 -24.02 -10.14 8.97
CA GLU A 269 -23.45 -9.59 7.73
C GLU A 269 -24.50 -8.80 6.92
N SER A 270 -25.71 -9.35 6.79
CA SER A 270 -26.81 -8.70 6.07
C SER A 270 -27.22 -7.38 6.70
N LEU A 271 -27.34 -7.32 8.04
CA LEU A 271 -27.72 -6.10 8.76
C LEU A 271 -26.61 -5.03 8.66
N ASN A 272 -25.37 -5.42 8.95
CA ASN A 272 -24.23 -4.50 8.97
C ASN A 272 -23.84 -3.97 7.58
N SER A 273 -24.34 -4.56 6.49
CA SER A 273 -24.21 -4.02 5.13
C SER A 273 -24.88 -2.64 4.93
N THR A 274 -25.77 -2.22 5.86
CA THR A 274 -26.54 -0.96 5.75
C THR A 274 -26.22 0.07 6.83
N GLY A 275 -25.32 -0.25 7.77
CA GLY A 275 -25.07 0.55 8.98
C GLY A 275 -23.75 1.32 8.98
N LEU A 276 -23.29 1.66 10.19
CA LEU A 276 -21.91 2.10 10.41
C LEU A 276 -20.98 0.93 10.13
N ALA A 277 -20.05 1.09 9.17
CA ALA A 277 -19.17 0.00 8.76
C ALA A 277 -18.27 -0.48 9.90
N LEU A 278 -18.36 -1.77 10.22
CA LEU A 278 -17.41 -2.49 11.06
C LEU A 278 -16.00 -2.47 10.43
N ALA A 279 -14.97 -2.54 11.28
CA ALA A 279 -13.60 -2.82 10.83
C ALA A 279 -13.52 -4.18 10.11
N GLU A 280 -12.52 -4.38 9.28
CA GLU A 280 -12.32 -5.67 8.63
C GLU A 280 -11.87 -6.72 9.66
N ALA A 281 -11.04 -6.31 10.64
CA ALA A 281 -10.67 -7.13 11.78
C ALA A 281 -11.90 -7.57 12.62
N ASP A 282 -12.88 -6.69 12.85
CA ASP A 282 -14.13 -7.05 13.53
C ASP A 282 -14.91 -8.12 12.75
N LYS A 283 -15.06 -7.96 11.43
CA LYS A 283 -15.76 -8.95 10.58
C LYS A 283 -15.05 -10.31 10.63
N ILE A 284 -13.72 -10.30 10.63
CA ILE A 284 -12.90 -11.51 10.74
C ILE A 284 -13.06 -12.16 12.11
N ARG A 285 -12.98 -11.42 13.23
CA ARG A 285 -13.25 -11.94 14.59
C ARG A 285 -14.61 -12.62 14.67
N ASN A 286 -15.64 -11.93 14.20
CA ASN A 286 -17.01 -12.44 14.17
C ASN A 286 -17.10 -13.76 13.38
N ALA A 287 -16.56 -13.82 12.17
CA ALA A 287 -16.65 -15.01 11.31
C ALA A 287 -15.67 -16.15 11.62
N ILE A 288 -14.80 -15.99 12.62
CA ILE A 288 -14.00 -17.07 13.20
C ILE A 288 -14.68 -17.65 14.44
N LEU A 289 -15.28 -16.81 15.28
CA LEU A 289 -15.79 -17.19 16.61
C LEU A 289 -17.31 -17.46 16.66
N MET A 290 -18.11 -16.84 15.79
CA MET A 290 -19.56 -17.01 15.80
C MET A 290 -19.95 -18.42 15.33
N GLY A 291 -20.92 -19.04 16.02
CA GLY A 291 -21.33 -20.43 15.79
C GLY A 291 -20.55 -21.48 16.60
N LEU A 292 -19.43 -21.11 17.23
CA LEU A 292 -18.76 -21.96 18.25
C LEU A 292 -19.50 -21.87 19.60
N ASP A 293 -19.28 -22.82 20.51
CA ASP A 293 -19.80 -22.73 21.88
C ASP A 293 -19.08 -21.64 22.72
N ILE A 294 -19.70 -21.17 23.80
CA ILE A 294 -19.17 -20.04 24.60
C ILE A 294 -17.82 -20.35 25.27
N ALA A 295 -17.53 -21.60 25.63
CA ALA A 295 -16.24 -21.96 26.24
C ALA A 295 -15.12 -21.92 25.17
N THR A 296 -15.36 -22.48 23.99
CA THR A 296 -14.43 -22.40 22.85
C THR A 296 -14.26 -20.96 22.35
N GLN A 297 -15.35 -20.19 22.22
CA GLN A 297 -15.29 -18.75 21.89
C GLN A 297 -14.37 -17.99 22.86
N ARG A 298 -14.57 -18.19 24.17
CA ARG A 298 -13.77 -17.53 25.20
C ARG A 298 -12.30 -17.96 25.12
N HIS A 299 -12.03 -19.26 25.00
CA HIS A 299 -10.67 -19.79 24.90
C HIS A 299 -9.92 -19.23 23.68
N LEU A 300 -10.53 -19.28 22.48
CA LEU A 300 -9.93 -18.74 21.26
C LEU A 300 -9.75 -17.21 21.32
N TYR A 301 -10.70 -16.49 21.92
CA TYR A 301 -10.56 -15.05 22.13
C TYR A 301 -9.40 -14.73 23.09
N GLU A 302 -9.36 -15.34 24.28
CA GLU A 302 -8.43 -14.97 25.34
C GLU A 302 -6.98 -15.40 25.08
N HIS A 303 -6.76 -16.60 24.51
CA HIS A 303 -5.42 -17.14 24.27
C HIS A 303 -4.82 -16.79 22.91
N TYR A 304 -5.66 -16.43 21.92
CA TYR A 304 -5.22 -16.11 20.56
C TYR A 304 -5.62 -14.70 20.11
N TRP A 305 -6.91 -14.38 19.96
CA TRP A 305 -7.32 -13.09 19.36
C TRP A 305 -6.83 -11.88 20.15
N ASN A 306 -7.07 -11.86 21.46
CA ASN A 306 -6.64 -10.79 22.36
C ASN A 306 -5.10 -10.68 22.42
N VAL A 307 -4.39 -11.80 22.30
CA VAL A 307 -2.91 -11.84 22.24
C VAL A 307 -2.41 -11.22 20.92
N ILE A 308 -3.09 -11.50 19.80
CA ILE A 308 -2.81 -10.87 18.50
C ILE A 308 -3.04 -9.35 18.59
N GLU A 309 -4.20 -8.90 19.11
CA GLU A 309 -4.51 -7.48 19.25
C GLU A 309 -3.47 -6.72 20.10
N VAL A 310 -3.05 -7.29 21.23
CA VAL A 310 -2.00 -6.72 22.09
C VAL A 310 -0.64 -6.68 21.38
N ASN A 311 -0.20 -7.79 20.77
CA ASN A 311 1.09 -7.87 20.07
C ASN A 311 1.21 -6.84 18.94
N VAL A 312 0.12 -6.50 18.26
CA VAL A 312 0.12 -5.57 17.11
C VAL A 312 -0.31 -4.14 17.47
N GLY A 313 -0.37 -3.81 18.77
CA GLY A 313 -0.75 -2.48 19.26
C GLY A 313 -2.14 -2.05 18.79
N TYR A 314 -3.09 -2.99 18.75
CA TYR A 314 -4.46 -2.85 18.25
C TYR A 314 -4.61 -2.40 16.78
N LYS A 315 -3.54 -2.45 15.97
CA LYS A 315 -3.56 -2.18 14.52
C LYS A 315 -3.99 -3.41 13.70
N THR A 316 -5.02 -4.12 14.16
CA THR A 316 -5.34 -5.49 13.72
C THR A 316 -5.64 -5.60 12.22
N ASP A 317 -6.34 -4.63 11.61
CA ASP A 317 -6.59 -4.59 10.15
C ASP A 317 -5.29 -4.47 9.32
N ALA A 318 -4.29 -3.76 9.84
CA ALA A 318 -2.99 -3.62 9.20
C ALA A 318 -2.17 -4.92 9.31
N PHE A 319 -2.19 -5.56 10.49
CA PHE A 319 -1.58 -6.86 10.71
C PHE A 319 -2.18 -7.94 9.80
N ILE A 320 -3.50 -8.10 9.78
CA ILE A 320 -4.17 -9.11 8.95
C ILE A 320 -3.87 -8.87 7.47
N ARG A 321 -3.82 -7.60 7.04
CA ARG A 321 -3.40 -7.24 5.68
C ARG A 321 -1.96 -7.63 5.39
N ALA A 322 -1.02 -7.45 6.32
CA ALA A 322 0.37 -7.89 6.17
C ALA A 322 0.49 -9.42 6.12
N TYR A 323 -0.18 -10.13 7.04
CA TYR A 323 -0.30 -11.59 7.06
C TYR A 323 -0.83 -12.15 5.73
N LEU A 324 -1.97 -11.64 5.24
CA LEU A 324 -2.52 -12.04 3.94
C LEU A 324 -1.58 -11.69 2.77
N THR A 325 -0.77 -10.63 2.88
CA THR A 325 0.25 -10.33 1.87
C THR A 325 1.33 -11.43 1.83
N THR A 326 1.83 -11.88 2.98
CA THR A 326 2.75 -13.03 3.09
C THR A 326 2.11 -14.33 2.59
N LYS A 327 0.79 -14.51 2.81
CA LYS A 327 0.06 -15.72 2.39
C LYS A 327 -0.39 -15.73 0.93
N LEU A 328 -0.46 -14.59 0.25
CA LEU A 328 -1.00 -14.48 -1.12
C LEU A 328 -0.04 -13.85 -2.15
N GLU A 329 1.17 -13.43 -1.77
CA GLU A 329 2.13 -12.67 -2.62
C GLU A 329 1.58 -11.32 -3.13
N GLN A 330 0.38 -10.92 -2.70
CA GLN A 330 -0.33 -9.73 -3.16
C GLN A 330 -1.06 -9.08 -1.99
N ALA A 331 -0.81 -7.79 -1.77
CA ALA A 331 -1.45 -7.05 -0.68
C ALA A 331 -2.92 -6.75 -1.00
N PRO A 332 -3.90 -7.21 -0.19
CA PRO A 332 -5.30 -6.94 -0.45
C PRO A 332 -5.62 -5.44 -0.32
N ARG A 333 -6.71 -5.00 -0.96
CA ARG A 333 -7.23 -3.66 -0.75
C ARG A 333 -7.80 -3.54 0.66
N LYS A 334 -7.65 -2.36 1.28
CA LYS A 334 -8.09 -2.11 2.68
C LYS A 334 -9.60 -2.31 2.87
N ASP A 335 -10.40 -2.11 1.83
CA ASP A 335 -11.86 -2.29 1.80
C ASP A 335 -12.33 -3.73 1.47
N ARG A 336 -11.40 -4.70 1.39
CA ARG A 336 -11.63 -6.08 0.94
C ARG A 336 -10.84 -7.13 1.73
N VAL A 337 -10.31 -6.77 2.90
CA VAL A 337 -9.50 -7.68 3.73
C VAL A 337 -10.35 -8.86 4.23
N TYR A 338 -11.60 -8.63 4.60
CA TYR A 338 -12.55 -9.67 5.03
C TYR A 338 -12.84 -10.69 3.93
N GLU A 339 -13.15 -10.21 2.71
CA GLU A 339 -13.47 -11.06 1.57
C GLU A 339 -12.27 -11.94 1.16
N VAL A 340 -11.08 -11.34 1.11
CA VAL A 340 -9.85 -12.07 0.79
C VAL A 340 -9.49 -13.06 1.90
N PHE A 341 -9.71 -12.73 3.17
CA PHE A 341 -9.52 -13.65 4.30
C PHE A 341 -10.46 -14.85 4.22
N GLN A 342 -11.76 -14.62 3.96
CA GLN A 342 -12.75 -15.67 3.78
C GLN A 342 -12.39 -16.62 2.63
N ASN A 343 -11.95 -16.08 1.50
CA ASN A 343 -11.52 -16.87 0.34
C ASN A 343 -10.22 -17.64 0.64
N TYR A 344 -9.27 -17.06 1.39
CA TYR A 344 -8.06 -17.75 1.83
C TYR A 344 -8.38 -18.92 2.76
N ARG A 345 -9.18 -18.71 3.81
CA ARG A 345 -9.59 -19.77 4.75
C ARG A 345 -10.28 -20.92 4.02
N LYS A 346 -11.29 -20.62 3.19
CA LYS A 346 -12.08 -21.62 2.45
C LYS A 346 -11.28 -22.38 1.39
N LYS A 347 -10.25 -21.76 0.78
CA LYS A 347 -9.39 -22.44 -0.21
C LYS A 347 -8.45 -23.47 0.43
N ASN A 348 -8.06 -23.26 1.68
CA ASN A 348 -7.09 -24.11 2.39
C ASN A 348 -7.74 -24.98 3.49
N ASP A 349 -9.08 -24.98 3.57
CA ASP A 349 -9.91 -25.72 4.55
C ASP A 349 -9.52 -25.53 6.03
N LEU A 350 -8.96 -24.36 6.38
CA LEU A 350 -8.36 -24.11 7.69
C LEU A 350 -9.41 -23.94 8.81
N ASP A 351 -9.18 -24.64 9.92
CA ASP A 351 -10.03 -24.52 11.10
C ASP A 351 -9.83 -23.18 11.84
N ALA A 352 -10.73 -22.88 12.78
CA ALA A 352 -10.73 -21.61 13.51
C ALA A 352 -9.52 -21.45 14.45
N ARG A 353 -8.99 -22.55 15.01
CA ARG A 353 -7.85 -22.59 15.91
C ARG A 353 -6.54 -22.57 15.14
N GLU A 354 -6.35 -23.42 14.13
CA GLU A 354 -5.12 -23.47 13.32
C GLU A 354 -4.78 -22.10 12.74
N LEU A 355 -5.79 -21.43 12.17
CA LEU A 355 -5.67 -20.10 11.58
C LEU A 355 -5.32 -19.03 12.64
N LEU A 356 -5.90 -19.11 13.83
CA LEU A 356 -5.57 -18.22 14.95
C LEU A 356 -4.19 -18.51 15.56
N GLU A 357 -3.74 -19.77 15.56
CA GLU A 357 -2.42 -20.18 16.05
C GLU A 357 -1.31 -19.67 15.12
N GLU A 358 -1.50 -19.78 13.80
CA GLU A 358 -0.58 -19.20 12.83
C GLU A 358 -0.59 -17.66 12.86
N MET A 359 -1.77 -17.03 12.93
CA MET A 359 -1.86 -15.57 13.09
C MET A 359 -1.20 -15.10 14.38
N ARG A 360 -1.26 -15.87 15.47
CA ARG A 360 -0.58 -15.57 16.73
C ARG A 360 0.94 -15.57 16.56
N GLU A 361 1.53 -16.54 15.86
CA GLU A 361 2.97 -16.54 15.58
C GLU A 361 3.42 -15.39 14.68
N TYR A 362 2.64 -15.02 13.66
CA TYR A 362 2.96 -13.82 12.88
C TYR A 362 2.74 -12.51 13.66
N SER A 363 1.82 -12.46 14.62
CA SER A 363 1.66 -11.29 15.51
C SER A 363 2.89 -11.08 16.40
N ILE A 364 3.51 -12.18 16.87
CA ILE A 364 4.78 -12.17 17.61
C ILE A 364 5.90 -11.64 16.71
N SER A 365 6.04 -12.15 15.48
CA SER A 365 7.00 -11.60 14.51
C SER A 365 6.78 -10.09 14.24
N LEU A 366 5.54 -9.61 14.19
CA LEU A 366 5.27 -8.19 13.97
C LEU A 366 5.70 -7.35 15.18
N ARG A 367 5.35 -7.79 16.39
CA ARG A 367 5.76 -7.14 17.65
C ARG A 367 7.28 -7.00 17.72
N ASP A 368 7.99 -8.12 17.52
CA ASP A 368 9.44 -8.18 17.70
C ASP A 368 10.17 -7.36 16.63
N PHE A 369 9.62 -7.28 15.41
CA PHE A 369 10.08 -6.35 14.38
C PHE A 369 9.86 -4.88 14.76
N VAL A 370 8.63 -4.50 15.14
CA VAL A 370 8.22 -3.10 15.38
C VAL A 370 8.86 -2.52 16.64
N HIS A 371 9.06 -3.33 17.68
CA HIS A 371 9.68 -2.91 18.94
C HIS A 371 11.19 -3.18 19.00
N ALA A 372 11.75 -3.89 18.00
CA ALA A 372 13.14 -4.34 17.98
C ALA A 372 13.52 -5.08 19.28
N THR A 373 12.77 -6.16 19.50
CA THR A 373 12.87 -7.10 20.62
C THR A 373 12.99 -8.54 20.11
N THR A 374 13.77 -8.73 19.05
CA THR A 374 13.95 -10.02 18.36
C THR A 374 14.82 -11.00 19.15
N GLY A 375 15.54 -10.50 20.18
CA GLY A 375 16.47 -11.30 20.97
C GLY A 375 17.88 -11.36 20.36
N VAL A 376 18.13 -10.61 19.29
CA VAL A 376 19.40 -10.51 18.57
C VAL A 376 19.92 -9.06 18.69
N PRO A 377 20.76 -8.73 19.70
CA PRO A 377 21.02 -7.33 20.05
C PRO A 377 21.59 -6.44 18.93
N ALA A 378 22.38 -7.01 18.02
CA ALA A 378 22.93 -6.28 16.86
C ALA A 378 21.82 -5.91 15.85
N ALA A 379 21.02 -6.91 15.45
CA ALA A 379 19.84 -6.69 14.61
C ALA A 379 18.84 -5.74 15.29
N ASP A 380 18.59 -5.88 16.59
CA ASP A 380 17.71 -4.99 17.36
C ASP A 380 18.24 -3.53 17.41
N GLN A 381 19.56 -3.31 17.44
CA GLN A 381 20.15 -1.97 17.34
C GLN A 381 19.92 -1.36 15.95
N ARG A 382 20.07 -2.13 14.87
CA ARG A 382 19.81 -1.68 13.49
C ARG A 382 18.31 -1.46 13.25
N LEU A 383 17.44 -2.35 13.74
CA LEU A 383 15.97 -2.24 13.65
C LEU A 383 15.44 -0.98 14.36
N LYS A 384 15.95 -0.61 15.54
CA LYS A 384 15.54 0.63 16.25
C LYS A 384 15.72 1.87 15.38
N ARG A 385 16.77 1.91 14.56
CA ARG A 385 16.99 2.97 13.57
C ARG A 385 16.04 2.80 12.38
N PHE A 386 15.92 1.60 11.81
CA PHE A 386 15.03 1.33 10.67
C PHE A 386 13.59 1.77 10.93
N GLN A 387 13.03 1.53 12.13
CA GLN A 387 11.64 1.90 12.43
C GLN A 387 11.38 3.42 12.39
N LEU A 388 12.43 4.27 12.53
CA LEU A 388 12.31 5.73 12.34
C LEU A 388 11.82 6.11 10.93
N LEU A 389 12.04 5.26 9.93
CA LEU A 389 11.57 5.47 8.56
C LEU A 389 10.04 5.33 8.43
N ASN A 390 9.41 4.53 9.31
CA ASN A 390 8.00 4.16 9.30
C ASN A 390 7.55 3.54 7.95
N ILE A 391 8.13 2.38 7.62
CA ILE A 391 7.98 1.69 6.31
C ILE A 391 7.40 0.28 6.53
N ASP A 392 6.06 0.20 6.60
CA ASP A 392 5.32 -1.06 6.78
C ASP A 392 5.55 -2.10 5.66
N VAL A 393 5.98 -1.66 4.48
CA VAL A 393 6.00 -2.50 3.26
C VAL A 393 6.98 -3.67 3.30
N VAL A 394 7.96 -3.65 4.22
CA VAL A 394 8.88 -4.78 4.42
C VAL A 394 8.32 -5.88 5.34
N GLN A 395 7.22 -5.60 6.06
CA GLN A 395 6.60 -6.57 7.00
C GLN A 395 6.32 -7.93 6.34
N PRO A 396 5.74 -8.04 5.12
CA PRO A 396 5.41 -9.35 4.55
C PRO A 396 6.62 -10.29 4.34
N PHE A 397 7.83 -9.73 4.25
CA PHE A 397 9.12 -10.44 4.22
C PHE A 397 9.70 -10.68 5.62
N MET A 398 9.71 -9.66 6.48
CA MET A 398 10.27 -9.77 7.84
C MET A 398 9.46 -10.72 8.74
N LEU A 399 8.15 -10.81 8.53
CA LEU A 399 7.23 -11.66 9.29
C LEU A 399 7.60 -13.16 9.29
N PRO A 400 7.81 -13.82 8.14
CA PRO A 400 8.29 -15.20 8.09
C PRO A 400 9.77 -15.35 8.44
N VAL A 401 10.65 -14.41 8.06
CA VAL A 401 12.07 -14.44 8.47
C VAL A 401 12.20 -14.50 10.00
N LEU A 402 11.46 -13.67 10.73
CA LEU A 402 11.45 -13.70 12.20
C LEU A 402 10.81 -14.94 12.80
N LYS A 403 9.96 -15.66 12.05
CA LYS A 403 9.44 -16.97 12.47
C LYS A 403 10.57 -18.01 12.37
N GLU A 404 11.28 -18.05 11.24
CA GLU A 404 12.44 -18.94 11.05
C GLU A 404 13.58 -18.70 12.04
N VAL A 405 13.82 -17.44 12.45
CA VAL A 405 14.80 -17.11 13.51
C VAL A 405 14.39 -17.70 14.86
N ARG A 406 13.10 -17.64 15.23
CA ARG A 406 12.60 -18.30 16.46
C ARG A 406 12.64 -19.83 16.36
N GLU A 407 12.49 -20.37 15.16
CA GLU A 407 12.61 -21.80 14.86
C GLU A 407 14.07 -22.26 14.67
N GLY A 408 15.05 -21.37 14.80
CA GLY A 408 16.48 -21.68 14.65
C GLY A 408 16.92 -22.01 13.22
N THR A 409 16.06 -21.79 12.23
CA THR A 409 16.31 -22.09 10.80
C THR A 409 17.05 -20.94 10.08
N ILE A 410 17.04 -19.74 10.65
CA ILE A 410 17.93 -18.62 10.27
C ILE A 410 18.77 -18.27 11.50
N SER A 411 20.09 -18.15 11.33
CA SER A 411 20.99 -17.88 12.46
C SER A 411 20.91 -16.42 12.92
N PRO A 412 21.26 -16.09 14.19
CA PRO A 412 21.32 -14.70 14.65
C PRO A 412 22.30 -13.81 13.86
N ALA A 413 23.34 -14.40 13.27
CA ALA A 413 24.30 -13.68 12.41
C ALA A 413 23.69 -13.39 11.03
N ASP A 414 23.12 -14.41 10.38
CA ASP A 414 22.40 -14.30 9.10
C ASP A 414 21.23 -13.31 9.22
N PHE A 415 20.46 -13.36 10.31
CA PHE A 415 19.40 -12.38 10.60
C PHE A 415 19.92 -10.94 10.73
N THR A 416 21.09 -10.75 11.36
CA THR A 416 21.72 -9.42 11.45
C THR A 416 22.09 -8.90 10.05
N ARG A 417 22.72 -9.75 9.22
CA ARG A 417 23.00 -9.43 7.79
C ARG A 417 21.72 -9.07 7.03
N ILE A 418 20.65 -9.87 7.17
CA ILE A 418 19.34 -9.61 6.52
C ILE A 418 18.79 -8.22 6.88
N VAL A 419 18.83 -7.84 8.16
CA VAL A 419 18.36 -6.52 8.62
C VAL A 419 19.23 -5.40 8.03
N GLU A 420 20.55 -5.56 8.02
CA GLU A 420 21.49 -4.59 7.44
C GLU A 420 21.29 -4.40 5.93
N ILE A 421 21.03 -5.48 5.19
CA ILE A 421 20.73 -5.45 3.74
C ILE A 421 19.39 -4.73 3.49
N VAL A 422 18.35 -5.02 4.26
CA VAL A 422 17.03 -4.37 4.10
C VAL A 422 17.09 -2.88 4.46
N ASP A 423 17.77 -2.52 5.55
CA ASP A 423 18.03 -1.13 5.95
C ASP A 423 18.80 -0.37 4.86
N THR A 424 19.90 -0.94 4.38
CA THR A 424 20.74 -0.38 3.31
C THR A 424 19.98 -0.21 1.99
N TYR A 425 19.22 -1.22 1.55
CA TYR A 425 18.43 -1.14 0.32
C TYR A 425 17.40 -0.01 0.37
N ILE A 426 16.69 0.12 1.48
CA ILE A 426 15.68 1.16 1.69
C ILE A 426 16.34 2.55 1.82
N ALA A 427 17.45 2.66 2.56
CA ALA A 427 18.19 3.91 2.72
C ALA A 427 18.80 4.41 1.41
N ARG A 428 19.48 3.55 0.65
CA ARG A 428 20.03 3.90 -0.68
C ARG A 428 18.93 4.34 -1.65
N ARG A 429 17.81 3.62 -1.70
CA ARG A 429 16.62 4.03 -2.49
C ARG A 429 16.05 5.38 -2.05
N MET A 430 16.02 5.66 -0.75
CA MET A 430 15.61 6.97 -0.20
C MET A 430 16.55 8.09 -0.65
N LEU A 431 17.87 7.87 -0.57
CA LEU A 431 18.90 8.87 -0.93
C LEU A 431 18.97 9.11 -2.45
N PHE A 432 18.80 8.07 -3.28
CA PHE A 432 18.68 8.20 -4.73
C PHE A 432 17.31 8.72 -5.21
N GLY A 433 16.30 8.78 -4.32
CA GLY A 433 14.98 9.34 -4.62
C GLY A 433 14.02 8.37 -5.35
N VAL A 434 14.29 7.06 -5.33
CA VAL A 434 13.45 6.05 -5.99
C VAL A 434 12.07 5.99 -5.35
N GLN A 435 11.00 6.07 -6.15
CA GLN A 435 9.64 5.98 -5.63
C GLN A 435 9.38 4.65 -4.90
N THR A 436 8.65 4.72 -3.78
CA THR A 436 8.32 3.56 -2.95
C THR A 436 7.22 2.66 -3.54
N THR A 437 6.55 3.10 -4.62
CA THR A 437 5.42 2.41 -5.25
C THR A 437 5.73 0.94 -5.58
N GLY A 438 6.93 0.66 -6.08
CA GLY A 438 7.39 -0.69 -6.44
C GLY A 438 7.60 -1.65 -5.27
N LEU A 439 7.86 -1.12 -4.06
CA LEU A 439 8.17 -1.93 -2.87
C LEU A 439 7.03 -2.90 -2.51
N ASN A 440 5.77 -2.49 -2.74
CA ASN A 440 4.58 -3.27 -2.36
C ASN A 440 4.48 -4.62 -3.08
N LYS A 441 4.90 -4.73 -4.34
CA LYS A 441 5.01 -6.03 -5.02
C LYS A 441 6.32 -6.72 -4.59
N SER A 442 7.44 -5.99 -4.71
CA SER A 442 8.79 -6.45 -4.40
C SER A 442 8.90 -7.24 -3.11
N PHE A 443 8.37 -6.72 -1.99
CA PHE A 443 8.48 -7.35 -0.66
C PHE A 443 7.36 -8.35 -0.34
N ALA A 444 6.29 -8.39 -1.15
CA ALA A 444 5.24 -9.39 -1.01
C ALA A 444 5.64 -10.76 -1.58
N THR A 445 6.46 -10.76 -2.64
CA THR A 445 6.99 -11.97 -3.30
C THR A 445 8.36 -12.40 -2.74
N LEU A 446 9.22 -11.44 -2.32
CA LEU A 446 10.63 -11.66 -1.97
C LEU A 446 10.92 -12.89 -1.10
N TYR A 447 10.17 -13.10 -0.02
CA TYR A 447 10.42 -14.25 0.87
C TYR A 447 10.31 -15.59 0.15
N ARG A 448 9.35 -15.74 -0.78
CA ARG A 448 9.16 -16.98 -1.55
C ARG A 448 10.13 -17.09 -2.73
N GLU A 449 10.53 -15.97 -3.33
CA GLU A 449 11.63 -15.95 -4.31
C GLU A 449 12.91 -16.53 -3.69
N LEU A 450 13.27 -16.06 -2.48
CA LEU A 450 14.43 -16.54 -1.73
C LEU A 450 14.25 -18.00 -1.26
N ALA A 451 13.09 -18.35 -0.69
CA ALA A 451 12.83 -19.73 -0.25
C ALA A 451 12.91 -20.76 -1.40
N ARG A 452 12.57 -20.37 -2.65
CA ARG A 452 12.75 -21.19 -3.86
C ARG A 452 14.20 -21.28 -4.34
N LYS A 453 15.05 -20.30 -3.99
CA LYS A 453 16.47 -20.22 -4.38
C LYS A 453 17.43 -20.72 -3.27
N ARG A 454 16.91 -21.01 -2.07
CA ARG A 454 17.70 -21.42 -0.89
C ARG A 454 18.37 -22.78 -1.10
N GLN A 455 19.62 -22.88 -0.67
CA GLN A 455 20.38 -24.12 -0.58
C GLN A 455 20.65 -24.44 0.91
N PRO A 456 20.92 -25.71 1.30
CA PRO A 456 21.08 -26.09 2.72
C PRO A 456 22.23 -25.36 3.42
N ASP A 457 23.34 -25.17 2.72
CA ASP A 457 24.61 -24.64 3.26
C ASP A 457 24.85 -23.16 2.90
N VAL A 458 23.79 -22.40 2.60
CA VAL A 458 23.87 -20.98 2.19
C VAL A 458 23.01 -20.09 3.10
N ASP A 459 23.64 -19.06 3.68
CA ASP A 459 22.99 -17.99 4.45
C ASP A 459 21.87 -17.32 3.63
N PHE A 460 20.72 -17.09 4.27
CA PHE A 460 19.56 -16.48 3.61
C PHE A 460 19.84 -15.03 3.19
N ALA A 461 20.77 -14.35 3.87
CA ALA A 461 21.36 -13.08 3.48
C ALA A 461 22.01 -13.12 2.08
N ASP A 462 22.74 -14.17 1.71
CA ASP A 462 23.42 -14.22 0.40
C ASP A 462 22.43 -14.40 -0.75
N VAL A 463 21.41 -15.24 -0.55
CA VAL A 463 20.28 -15.38 -1.49
C VAL A 463 19.50 -14.05 -1.63
N LEU A 464 19.37 -13.29 -0.54
CA LEU A 464 18.78 -11.94 -0.53
C LEU A 464 19.63 -10.93 -1.30
N ILE A 465 20.94 -10.87 -1.08
CA ILE A 465 21.86 -9.97 -1.81
C ILE A 465 21.73 -10.24 -3.31
N HIS A 466 21.96 -11.48 -3.75
CA HIS A 466 21.86 -11.86 -5.16
C HIS A 466 20.51 -11.44 -5.76
N THR A 467 19.40 -11.77 -5.09
CA THR A 467 18.05 -11.50 -5.62
C THR A 467 17.72 -10.01 -5.64
N LEU A 468 18.26 -9.19 -4.74
CA LEU A 468 18.08 -7.74 -4.79
C LEU A 468 18.98 -7.06 -5.84
N LEU A 469 20.20 -7.56 -6.07
CA LEU A 469 21.13 -6.99 -7.06
C LEU A 469 20.69 -7.24 -8.51
N GLN A 470 20.07 -8.38 -8.82
CA GLN A 470 19.58 -8.68 -10.18
C GLN A 470 18.34 -7.86 -10.61
N ARG A 471 17.70 -7.12 -9.69
CA ARG A 471 16.43 -6.41 -9.95
C ARG A 471 16.63 -5.08 -10.68
N ASN A 472 17.13 -5.16 -11.92
CA ASN A 472 17.47 -4.03 -12.80
C ASN A 472 16.29 -3.14 -13.25
N GLY A 473 15.04 -3.51 -12.96
CA GLY A 473 13.86 -2.69 -13.27
C GLY A 473 13.69 -1.49 -12.33
N ALA A 474 13.23 -0.35 -12.85
CA ALA A 474 13.07 0.92 -12.13
C ALA A 474 12.24 0.86 -10.82
N SER A 475 11.41 -0.17 -10.63
CA SER A 475 10.64 -0.42 -9.41
C SER A 475 11.42 -1.16 -8.31
N GLY A 476 12.47 -1.89 -8.68
CA GLY A 476 13.26 -2.81 -7.84
C GLY A 476 14.74 -2.46 -7.69
N TYR A 477 15.26 -1.50 -8.46
CA TYR A 477 16.68 -1.13 -8.50
C TYR A 477 17.33 -0.90 -7.13
N PHE A 478 18.58 -1.37 -6.99
CA PHE A 478 19.46 -1.18 -5.83
C PHE A 478 20.52 -0.13 -6.20
N PRO A 479 20.46 1.12 -5.67
CA PRO A 479 21.37 2.18 -6.08
C PRO A 479 22.82 1.90 -5.68
N ARG A 480 23.74 2.10 -6.62
CA ARG A 480 25.19 1.97 -6.43
C ARG A 480 25.76 3.18 -5.71
N ASP A 481 27.04 3.12 -5.36
CA ASP A 481 27.73 4.18 -4.62
C ASP A 481 27.74 5.50 -5.40
N GLU A 482 27.97 5.41 -6.71
CA GLU A 482 27.89 6.52 -7.66
C GLU A 482 26.49 7.16 -7.70
N ASP A 483 25.42 6.35 -7.75
CA ASP A 483 24.03 6.86 -7.73
C ASP A 483 23.73 7.65 -6.45
N VAL A 484 24.15 7.10 -5.30
CA VAL A 484 23.93 7.70 -3.99
C VAL A 484 24.74 8.99 -3.84
N ALA A 485 26.01 8.99 -4.27
CA ALA A 485 26.88 10.16 -4.21
C ALA A 485 26.42 11.29 -5.13
N ASN A 486 26.14 11.00 -6.40
CA ASN A 486 25.67 11.97 -7.39
C ASN A 486 24.30 12.57 -7.00
N SER A 487 23.41 11.76 -6.39
CA SER A 487 22.17 12.27 -5.82
C SER A 487 22.44 13.17 -4.60
N LEU A 488 23.20 12.71 -3.60
CA LEU A 488 23.46 13.46 -2.36
C LEU A 488 24.11 14.83 -2.60
N ALA A 489 24.95 14.97 -3.63
CA ALA A 489 25.54 16.24 -4.05
C ALA A 489 24.50 17.33 -4.40
N SER A 490 23.27 16.96 -4.80
CA SER A 490 22.20 17.89 -5.18
C SER A 490 20.85 17.68 -4.47
N LEU A 491 20.73 16.64 -3.65
CA LEU A 491 19.50 16.27 -2.96
C LEU A 491 19.08 17.37 -1.97
N PRO A 492 17.86 17.94 -2.08
CA PRO A 492 17.36 18.91 -1.11
C PRO A 492 16.89 18.18 0.16
N VAL A 493 17.85 17.69 0.95
CA VAL A 493 17.65 16.93 2.20
C VAL A 493 16.62 17.58 3.12
N TYR A 494 16.60 18.92 3.24
CA TYR A 494 15.59 19.59 4.08
C TYR A 494 14.14 19.36 3.62
N LYS A 495 13.89 19.04 2.34
CA LYS A 495 12.56 18.77 1.77
C LYS A 495 12.14 17.28 1.84
N LEU A 496 13.00 16.39 2.36
CA LEU A 496 12.61 15.00 2.63
C LEU A 496 11.57 14.91 3.77
N ARG A 497 10.85 13.78 3.85
CA ARG A 497 9.88 13.48 4.91
C ARG A 497 10.52 13.62 6.31
N LYS A 498 9.76 13.98 7.36
CA LYS A 498 10.32 14.12 8.73
C LYS A 498 11.04 12.84 9.16
N SER A 499 10.41 11.67 9.01
CA SER A 499 11.00 10.36 9.28
C SER A 499 12.35 10.17 8.58
N TYR A 500 12.41 10.45 7.28
CA TYR A 500 13.62 10.29 6.46
C TYR A 500 14.77 11.21 6.91
N ARG A 501 14.46 12.47 7.27
CA ARG A 501 15.46 13.41 7.82
C ARG A 501 15.94 13.00 9.21
N THR A 502 15.02 12.59 10.08
CA THR A 502 15.33 12.12 11.45
C THR A 502 16.20 10.87 11.40
N TYR A 503 15.85 9.89 10.56
CA TYR A 503 16.66 8.69 10.31
C TYR A 503 18.05 9.05 9.78
N LEU A 504 18.14 9.87 8.72
CA LEU A 504 19.41 10.27 8.10
C LEU A 504 20.37 10.92 9.10
N PHE A 505 19.90 11.91 9.87
CA PHE A 505 20.75 12.59 10.86
C PHE A 505 21.06 11.72 12.09
N HIS A 506 20.15 10.85 12.52
CA HIS A 506 20.43 9.89 13.60
C HIS A 506 21.48 8.85 13.18
N CYS A 507 21.42 8.36 11.94
CA CYS A 507 22.42 7.44 11.39
C CYS A 507 23.78 8.14 11.14
N LEU A 508 23.79 9.34 10.56
CA LEU A 508 25.02 10.09 10.31
C LEU A 508 25.70 10.62 11.59
N GLU A 509 24.98 10.91 12.67
CA GLU A 509 25.61 11.23 13.96
C GLU A 509 26.30 10.00 14.56
N ASN A 510 25.57 8.89 14.64
CA ASN A 510 25.94 7.74 15.46
C ASN A 510 26.80 6.72 14.72
N THR A 511 26.50 6.42 13.45
CA THR A 511 27.08 5.27 12.71
C THR A 511 27.05 4.00 13.59
N ASP A 512 27.99 3.06 13.47
CA ASP A 512 28.04 1.87 14.33
C ASP A 512 28.83 2.08 15.64
N SER A 513 28.87 3.33 16.13
CA SER A 513 29.44 3.64 17.43
C SER A 513 28.55 3.11 18.57
N LYS A 514 29.21 2.70 19.67
CA LYS A 514 28.56 2.35 20.94
C LYS A 514 28.15 3.58 21.74
N ASP A 515 28.83 4.70 21.52
CA ASP A 515 28.57 5.99 22.16
C ASP A 515 27.46 6.73 21.38
N VAL A 516 26.22 6.27 21.58
CA VAL A 516 25.02 6.73 20.85
C VAL A 516 24.40 7.96 21.51
N VAL A 517 24.05 8.95 20.68
CA VAL A 517 23.29 10.16 21.03
C VAL A 517 21.89 10.05 20.45
N ASP A 518 20.84 10.28 21.25
CA ASP A 518 19.46 10.23 20.77
C ASP A 518 19.04 11.51 20.01
N VAL A 519 19.54 11.61 18.78
CA VAL A 519 19.10 12.59 17.78
C VAL A 519 17.63 12.40 17.41
N ALA A 520 17.06 11.19 17.56
CA ALA A 520 15.73 10.88 17.07
C ALA A 520 14.65 11.39 18.02
N GLY A 521 14.72 11.03 19.30
CA GLY A 521 13.85 11.53 20.35
C GLY A 521 13.91 13.05 20.47
N GLY A 522 15.11 13.65 20.43
CA GLY A 522 15.26 15.10 20.45
C GLY A 522 14.62 15.83 19.26
N LEU A 523 14.68 15.25 18.05
CA LEU A 523 13.96 15.78 16.87
C LEU A 523 12.45 15.48 16.90
N GLU A 524 11.98 14.58 17.77
CA GLU A 524 10.57 14.29 17.99
C GLU A 524 9.94 15.20 19.05
N SER A 525 10.58 15.35 20.22
CA SER A 525 10.17 16.26 21.30
C SER A 525 10.30 17.74 20.91
N GLY A 526 11.22 18.06 20.01
CA GLY A 526 11.53 19.44 19.59
C GLY A 526 12.64 20.11 20.41
N GLU A 527 13.28 19.37 21.32
CA GLU A 527 14.53 19.79 21.98
C GLU A 527 15.67 20.01 20.97
N LEU A 528 15.66 19.25 19.87
CA LEU A 528 16.54 19.42 18.73
C LEU A 528 15.75 19.82 17.49
N SER A 529 16.42 20.51 16.59
CA SER A 529 15.90 20.91 15.29
C SER A 529 16.96 20.77 14.20
N VAL A 530 16.51 20.60 12.96
CA VAL A 530 17.38 20.68 11.77
C VAL A 530 17.54 22.15 11.41
N GLU A 531 18.77 22.65 11.53
CA GLU A 531 19.17 24.05 11.30
C GLU A 531 19.87 24.22 9.95
N HIS A 532 19.77 25.42 9.39
CA HIS A 532 20.46 25.87 8.18
C HIS A 532 21.65 26.76 8.57
N ILE A 533 22.88 26.31 8.32
CA ILE A 533 24.08 27.02 8.76
C ILE A 533 24.14 28.39 8.06
N MET A 534 24.20 28.39 6.72
CA MET A 534 23.77 29.51 5.87
C MET A 534 22.24 29.61 5.92
N PRO A 535 21.65 30.72 6.39
CA PRO A 535 20.22 30.81 6.70
C PRO A 535 19.31 30.91 5.46
N GLN A 536 18.02 30.65 5.65
CA GLN A 536 17.01 30.77 4.57
C GLN A 536 16.82 32.21 4.09
N THR A 537 17.03 33.21 4.96
CA THR A 537 16.99 34.63 4.60
C THR A 537 18.37 35.23 4.83
N LEU A 538 19.10 35.55 3.75
CA LEU A 538 20.44 36.11 3.85
C LEU A 538 20.42 37.60 4.24
N THR A 539 21.16 37.92 5.30
CA THR A 539 21.59 39.29 5.64
C THR A 539 22.58 39.82 4.61
N GLU A 540 22.90 41.11 4.70
CA GLU A 540 23.90 41.76 3.85
C GLU A 540 25.29 41.12 4.00
N GLN A 541 25.75 40.96 5.26
CA GLN A 541 27.00 40.27 5.59
C GLN A 541 27.10 38.85 4.98
N TRP A 542 26.01 38.06 4.99
CA TRP A 542 26.04 36.74 4.35
C TRP A 542 26.22 36.82 2.82
N ARG A 543 25.75 37.88 2.15
CA ARG A 543 25.96 38.07 0.71
C ARG A 543 27.40 38.50 0.41
N GLU A 544 28.01 39.27 1.30
CA GLU A 544 29.44 39.62 1.24
C GLU A 544 30.32 38.38 1.47
N GLU A 545 30.03 37.59 2.52
CA GLU A 545 30.75 36.34 2.85
C GLU A 545 30.66 35.28 1.74
N LEU A 546 29.53 35.20 1.02
CA LEU A 546 29.33 34.30 -0.13
C LEU A 546 29.82 34.88 -1.48
N GLY A 547 30.25 36.14 -1.51
CA GLY A 547 30.79 36.80 -2.69
C GLY A 547 29.77 37.04 -3.83
N PRO A 548 30.24 37.46 -5.03
CA PRO A 548 29.36 37.95 -6.10
C PRO A 548 28.39 36.91 -6.69
N ASN A 549 28.59 35.62 -6.41
CA ASN A 549 27.74 34.53 -6.88
C ASN A 549 26.67 34.08 -5.84
N TRP A 550 26.49 34.83 -4.75
CA TRP A 550 25.67 34.43 -3.59
C TRP A 550 24.26 33.94 -3.95
N GLU A 551 23.59 34.49 -4.96
CA GLU A 551 22.25 34.02 -5.41
C GLU A 551 22.28 32.58 -5.92
N ARG A 552 23.29 32.22 -6.72
CA ARG A 552 23.48 30.85 -7.22
C ARG A 552 23.81 29.92 -6.07
N VAL A 553 24.75 30.33 -5.21
CA VAL A 553 25.20 29.53 -4.06
C VAL A 553 24.03 29.26 -3.11
N HIS A 554 23.26 30.29 -2.76
CA HIS A 554 22.09 30.15 -1.89
C HIS A 554 21.05 29.20 -2.49
N ARG A 555 20.66 29.42 -3.76
CA ARG A 555 19.66 28.60 -4.47
C ARG A 555 20.05 27.12 -4.54
N THR A 556 21.34 26.83 -4.75
CA THR A 556 21.85 25.44 -4.81
C THR A 556 21.96 24.81 -3.42
N TRP A 557 22.64 25.48 -2.48
CA TRP A 557 23.10 24.84 -1.24
C TRP A 557 22.13 24.96 -0.06
N ILE A 558 21.13 25.86 -0.09
CA ILE A 558 20.30 26.14 1.10
C ILE A 558 19.68 24.88 1.74
N HIS A 559 19.25 23.90 0.95
CA HIS A 559 18.61 22.67 1.46
C HIS A 559 19.46 21.40 1.32
N SER A 560 20.72 21.51 0.88
CA SER A 560 21.61 20.35 0.66
C SER A 560 22.12 19.75 1.96
N LEU A 561 22.72 18.55 1.91
CA LEU A 561 23.26 17.89 3.10
C LEU A 561 24.35 18.74 3.80
N GLY A 562 25.24 19.36 3.04
CA GLY A 562 26.34 20.16 3.58
C GLY A 562 25.89 21.36 4.42
N ASN A 563 24.81 22.05 4.04
CA ASN A 563 24.34 23.22 4.77
C ASN A 563 23.50 22.90 6.03
N LEU A 564 23.23 21.62 6.30
CA LEU A 564 22.34 21.21 7.38
C LEU A 564 23.09 20.61 8.58
N THR A 565 22.48 20.76 9.75
CA THR A 565 23.05 20.40 11.05
C THR A 565 21.91 20.18 12.06
N ILE A 566 22.21 19.52 13.18
CA ILE A 566 21.30 19.41 14.33
C ILE A 566 21.73 20.35 15.45
N THR A 567 20.77 21.03 16.08
CA THR A 567 21.00 21.89 17.26
C THR A 567 19.71 22.12 18.06
N GLY A 568 19.85 22.32 19.36
CA GLY A 568 18.78 22.85 20.24
C GLY A 568 18.74 24.38 20.34
N TYR A 569 19.70 25.09 19.73
CA TYR A 569 19.85 26.56 19.87
C TYR A 569 19.35 27.37 18.66
N ASN A 570 18.61 26.74 17.74
CA ASN A 570 18.15 27.31 16.46
C ASN A 570 17.47 28.69 16.60
N THR A 571 16.52 28.83 17.53
CA THR A 571 15.83 30.10 17.83
C THR A 571 16.80 31.25 18.17
N SER A 572 17.95 30.93 18.76
CA SER A 572 18.99 31.90 19.12
C SER A 572 19.95 32.19 17.95
N TYR A 573 20.14 31.24 17.04
CA TYR A 573 20.99 31.36 15.85
C TYR A 573 20.37 32.26 14.78
N SER A 574 19.11 32.02 14.38
CA SER A 574 18.38 32.86 13.41
C SER A 574 19.21 33.14 12.12
N ASN A 575 19.07 34.33 11.54
CA ASN A 575 19.83 34.78 10.37
C ASN A 575 21.20 35.42 10.72
N ARG A 576 21.78 35.13 11.89
CA ARG A 576 23.11 35.65 12.29
C ARG A 576 24.22 35.17 11.34
N SER A 577 25.36 35.87 11.35
CA SER A 577 26.55 35.47 10.59
C SER A 577 27.08 34.10 11.03
N PHE A 578 27.93 33.47 10.19
CA PHE A 578 28.59 32.23 10.59
C PHE A 578 29.45 32.40 11.85
N ALA A 579 30.20 33.49 11.94
CA ALA A 579 31.06 33.81 13.08
C ALA A 579 30.25 33.96 14.39
N ASP A 580 29.09 34.61 14.34
CA ASP A 580 28.17 34.72 15.47
C ASP A 580 27.64 33.34 15.90
N LYS A 581 27.07 32.57 14.96
CA LYS A 581 26.52 31.22 15.22
C LYS A 581 27.58 30.27 15.77
N LYS A 582 28.85 30.47 15.41
CA LYS A 582 29.99 29.70 15.91
C LYS A 582 30.40 30.11 17.32
N SER A 583 30.52 31.41 17.60
CA SER A 583 31.13 31.96 18.83
C SER A 583 30.15 32.19 20.01
N MET A 584 28.85 32.28 19.76
CA MET A 584 27.85 32.54 20.81
C MET A 584 27.73 31.42 21.85
N ARG A 585 27.11 31.70 23.00
CA ARG A 585 26.78 30.68 24.02
C ARG A 585 25.86 29.62 23.41
N GLY A 586 26.32 28.37 23.40
CA GLY A 586 25.62 27.25 22.75
C GLY A 586 25.89 27.13 21.23
N GLY A 587 26.76 27.97 20.68
CA GLY A 587 27.14 28.00 19.27
C GLY A 587 27.99 26.81 18.81
N PHE A 588 28.27 26.75 17.49
CA PHE A 588 28.95 25.61 16.87
C PHE A 588 30.35 25.29 17.45
N ALA A 589 31.07 26.25 18.05
CA ALA A 589 32.36 25.99 18.69
C ALA A 589 32.27 25.02 19.89
N VAL A 590 31.12 24.98 20.59
CA VAL A 590 30.90 24.19 21.82
C VAL A 590 29.83 23.10 21.65
N THR A 591 29.53 22.73 20.40
CA THR A 591 28.54 21.71 20.07
C THR A 591 29.02 20.29 20.44
N PRO A 592 28.14 19.39 20.94
CA PRO A 592 28.51 18.03 21.32
C PRO A 592 28.37 16.98 20.21
N TYR A 593 27.77 17.33 19.06
CA TYR A 593 27.43 16.39 17.99
C TYR A 593 28.58 16.22 16.99
N ARG A 594 28.94 14.97 16.67
CA ARG A 594 29.98 14.61 15.69
C ARG A 594 29.63 15.08 14.28
N LEU A 595 28.34 15.12 13.95
CA LEU A 595 27.79 15.70 12.72
C LEU A 595 28.19 17.18 12.55
N ASN A 596 28.65 17.86 13.60
CA ASN A 596 28.93 19.30 13.57
C ASN A 596 30.43 19.63 13.60
N ASP A 597 31.34 18.63 13.61
CA ASP A 597 32.78 18.88 13.73
C ASP A 597 33.35 19.67 12.52
N ASP A 598 32.81 19.52 11.30
CA ASP A 598 33.16 20.40 10.16
C ASP A 598 32.84 21.87 10.46
N VAL A 599 31.66 22.12 11.03
CA VAL A 599 31.10 23.45 11.32
C VAL A 599 31.88 24.13 12.46
N LYS A 600 32.33 23.32 13.42
CA LYS A 600 33.19 23.69 14.54
C LYS A 600 34.61 24.05 14.08
N ASN A 601 35.15 23.35 13.08
CA ASN A 601 36.53 23.55 12.61
C ASN A 601 36.66 24.58 11.48
N ALA A 602 35.66 24.73 10.60
CA ALA A 602 35.70 25.69 9.49
C ALA A 602 35.77 27.16 9.97
N GLU A 603 36.58 27.99 9.31
CA GLU A 603 36.68 29.44 9.60
C GLU A 603 35.57 30.27 8.93
N ARG A 604 35.10 29.81 7.77
CA ARG A 604 34.05 30.44 6.94
C ARG A 604 33.07 29.38 6.44
N TRP A 605 31.92 29.81 5.92
CA TRP A 605 30.87 28.92 5.45
C TRP A 605 30.42 29.23 4.01
N ASP A 606 31.38 29.18 3.10
CA ASP A 606 31.16 29.39 1.67
C ASP A 606 30.81 28.08 0.91
N GLU A 607 30.69 28.19 -0.41
CA GLU A 607 30.40 27.06 -1.31
C GLU A 607 31.43 25.92 -1.19
N SER A 608 32.71 26.22 -0.97
CA SER A 608 33.75 25.19 -0.85
C SER A 608 33.62 24.42 0.48
N ALA A 609 33.30 25.11 1.57
CA ALA A 609 33.02 24.48 2.86
C ALA A 609 31.80 23.56 2.79
N MET A 610 30.71 24.01 2.15
CA MET A 610 29.48 23.23 1.98
C MET A 610 29.68 22.03 1.03
N ALA A 611 30.46 22.18 -0.04
CA ALA A 611 30.80 21.09 -0.97
C ALA A 611 31.64 20.01 -0.27
N ALA A 612 32.78 20.38 0.33
CA ALA A 612 33.69 19.43 0.99
C ALA A 612 33.04 18.72 2.18
N ARG A 613 32.11 19.36 2.89
CA ARG A 613 31.28 18.71 3.90
C ARG A 613 30.26 17.74 3.30
N THR A 614 29.64 18.10 2.17
CA THR A 614 28.69 17.20 1.48
C THR A 614 29.40 15.93 1.02
N GLU A 615 30.62 16.05 0.50
CA GLU A 615 31.51 14.93 0.15
C GLU A 615 31.80 14.04 1.38
N ARG A 616 32.30 14.60 2.49
CA ARG A 616 32.59 13.82 3.71
C ARG A 616 31.35 13.14 4.32
N LEU A 617 30.21 13.82 4.34
CA LEU A 617 28.95 13.22 4.81
C LEU A 617 28.37 12.19 3.83
N THR A 618 28.72 12.28 2.54
CA THR A 618 28.41 11.27 1.52
C THR A 618 29.27 10.02 1.72
N GLN A 619 30.59 10.16 1.93
CA GLN A 619 31.44 9.01 2.26
C GLN A 619 30.95 8.32 3.53
N ARG A 620 30.67 9.09 4.61
CA ARG A 620 30.11 8.54 5.86
C ARG A 620 28.74 7.89 5.70
N ALA A 621 27.98 8.23 4.65
CA ALA A 621 26.75 7.53 4.28
C ALA A 621 27.05 6.20 3.57
N LEU A 622 28.00 6.17 2.63
CA LEU A 622 28.43 4.95 1.93
C LEU A 622 29.08 3.94 2.90
N ASP A 623 29.90 4.42 3.84
CA ASP A 623 30.54 3.60 4.89
C ASP A 623 29.54 2.93 5.84
N TYR A 624 28.34 3.52 6.01
CA TYR A 624 27.30 3.04 6.94
C TYR A 624 26.18 2.24 6.24
N TRP A 625 25.96 2.50 4.96
CA TRP A 625 25.06 1.77 4.07
C TRP A 625 25.88 1.11 2.96
N VAL A 626 26.83 0.24 3.34
CA VAL A 626 27.79 -0.41 2.44
C VAL A 626 27.07 -1.20 1.34
N MET A 627 27.56 -1.14 0.10
CA MET A 627 27.01 -1.93 -1.00
C MET A 627 27.27 -3.42 -0.76
N PRO A 628 26.24 -4.28 -0.61
CA PRO A 628 26.46 -5.68 -0.33
C PRO A 628 26.93 -6.42 -1.59
N SER A 629 27.82 -7.40 -1.40
CA SER A 629 28.29 -8.34 -2.41
C SER A 629 28.11 -9.78 -1.93
N THR A 630 28.03 -10.72 -2.87
CA THR A 630 27.99 -12.15 -2.57
C THR A 630 28.52 -12.93 -3.78
N ASP A 631 29.21 -14.05 -3.51
CA ASP A 631 29.64 -15.01 -4.53
C ASP A 631 28.54 -16.05 -4.83
N PHE A 632 27.37 -15.95 -4.15
CA PHE A 632 26.25 -16.85 -4.39
C PHE A 632 25.71 -16.72 -5.83
N SER A 633 25.69 -17.85 -6.53
CA SER A 633 24.91 -18.06 -7.74
C SER A 633 23.87 -19.15 -7.49
N PRO A 634 22.62 -19.02 -7.99
CA PRO A 634 21.69 -20.14 -8.02
C PRO A 634 22.28 -21.28 -8.86
N PRO A 635 21.90 -22.55 -8.59
CA PRO A 635 22.34 -23.65 -9.43
C PRO A 635 21.82 -23.44 -10.86
N MET A 636 22.69 -23.60 -11.86
CA MET A 636 22.24 -23.68 -13.24
C MET A 636 21.24 -24.82 -13.35
N ARG A 637 20.01 -24.52 -13.79
CA ARG A 637 19.07 -25.57 -14.14
C ARG A 637 19.60 -26.31 -15.36
N GLU A 638 19.71 -27.62 -15.24
CA GLU A 638 19.74 -28.49 -16.40
C GLU A 638 18.44 -28.26 -17.18
N TYR A 639 18.56 -27.95 -18.47
CA TYR A 639 17.41 -27.84 -19.37
C TYR A 639 17.22 -29.18 -20.04
N ASP A 640 16.00 -29.70 -20.01
CA ASP A 640 15.67 -30.88 -20.79
C ASP A 640 15.88 -30.56 -22.28
N THR A 641 16.58 -31.44 -22.98
CA THR A 641 16.78 -31.37 -24.44
C THR A 641 16.08 -32.53 -25.12
N VAL A 642 15.57 -32.29 -26.33
CA VAL A 642 14.91 -33.31 -27.13
C VAL A 642 15.15 -33.08 -28.62
N THR A 643 15.31 -34.14 -29.39
CA THR A 643 15.44 -34.03 -30.85
C THR A 643 14.09 -33.78 -31.51
N LEU A 644 14.11 -33.20 -32.71
CA LEU A 644 12.90 -33.04 -33.51
C LEU A 644 12.37 -34.40 -34.02
N ALA A 645 13.16 -35.48 -33.96
CA ALA A 645 12.76 -36.84 -34.38
C ALA A 645 11.78 -37.52 -33.41
N GLU A 646 11.98 -37.37 -32.10
CA GLU A 646 11.22 -38.05 -31.03
C GLU A 646 9.73 -37.67 -30.99
N ASP A 647 8.83 -38.54 -30.46
CA ASP A 647 7.40 -38.20 -30.23
C ASP A 647 7.20 -37.30 -29.00
N PHE A 648 7.97 -36.22 -28.96
CA PHE A 648 7.88 -35.15 -27.98
C PHE A 648 6.58 -34.37 -28.11
N ARG A 649 5.95 -34.08 -26.97
CA ARG A 649 4.65 -33.41 -26.86
C ARG A 649 4.73 -32.25 -25.87
N PRO A 650 4.94 -31.00 -26.34
CA PRO A 650 5.03 -29.83 -25.46
C PRO A 650 3.66 -29.46 -24.85
N VAL A 651 3.38 -30.06 -23.69
CA VAL A 651 2.21 -29.78 -22.84
C VAL A 651 2.72 -29.18 -21.54
N ASN A 652 2.30 -27.95 -21.22
CA ASN A 652 2.81 -27.16 -20.10
C ASN A 652 4.36 -27.02 -20.10
N LEU A 653 4.96 -26.89 -21.28
CA LEU A 653 6.40 -26.64 -21.47
C LEU A 653 6.64 -25.32 -22.23
N LYS A 654 7.67 -24.58 -21.84
CA LYS A 654 8.24 -23.42 -22.55
C LYS A 654 9.54 -23.85 -23.24
N VAL A 655 9.81 -23.28 -24.40
CA VAL A 655 11.10 -23.44 -25.10
C VAL A 655 12.09 -22.38 -24.61
N ARG A 656 13.38 -22.70 -24.64
CA ARG A 656 14.52 -21.80 -24.37
C ARG A 656 15.32 -21.51 -25.65
N SER A 657 15.67 -22.57 -26.38
CA SER A 657 16.52 -22.49 -27.57
C SER A 657 16.33 -23.71 -28.47
N PHE A 658 16.91 -23.65 -29.68
CA PHE A 658 17.12 -24.81 -30.54
C PHE A 658 18.50 -24.76 -31.18
N ASP A 659 19.05 -25.90 -31.57
CA ASP A 659 20.29 -26.03 -32.34
C ASP A 659 20.03 -26.88 -33.58
N VAL A 660 20.74 -26.57 -34.67
CA VAL A 660 20.73 -27.28 -35.97
C VAL A 660 22.11 -27.84 -36.36
N GLY A 661 23.12 -27.63 -35.52
CA GLY A 661 24.53 -27.98 -35.71
C GLY A 661 25.50 -26.79 -35.69
N ASP A 662 25.00 -25.57 -35.43
CA ASP A 662 25.77 -24.31 -35.44
C ASP A 662 25.75 -23.58 -34.08
N GLY A 663 24.96 -24.06 -33.09
CA GLY A 663 24.86 -23.50 -31.74
C GLY A 663 23.43 -23.15 -31.30
N ASP A 664 23.25 -22.90 -29.99
CA ASP A 664 21.96 -22.55 -29.37
C ASP A 664 21.39 -21.22 -29.89
N VAL A 665 20.32 -21.30 -30.69
CA VAL A 665 19.49 -20.15 -31.09
C VAL A 665 18.38 -19.95 -30.07
N PHE A 666 18.50 -18.90 -29.24
CA PHE A 666 17.52 -18.59 -28.19
C PHE A 666 16.19 -18.06 -28.75
N VAL A 667 15.09 -18.46 -28.11
CA VAL A 667 13.71 -18.12 -28.52
C VAL A 667 12.81 -17.84 -27.31
N GLY A 668 11.93 -16.85 -27.43
CA GLY A 668 10.92 -16.53 -26.42
C GLY A 668 9.62 -17.34 -26.57
N SER A 669 9.42 -18.06 -27.69
CA SER A 669 8.21 -18.86 -27.90
C SER A 669 8.33 -19.99 -28.94
N TRP A 670 7.47 -21.01 -28.81
CA TRP A 670 7.30 -22.07 -29.82
C TRP A 670 6.94 -21.51 -31.21
N ALA A 671 6.22 -20.39 -31.25
CA ALA A 671 5.87 -19.67 -32.47
C ALA A 671 7.10 -19.08 -33.20
N GLU A 672 8.07 -18.59 -32.43
CA GLU A 672 9.31 -17.99 -32.92
C GLU A 672 10.29 -19.07 -33.41
N LEU A 673 10.45 -20.16 -32.64
CA LEU A 673 11.15 -21.37 -33.09
C LEU A 673 10.59 -21.90 -34.42
N THR A 674 9.26 -21.90 -34.58
CA THR A 674 8.62 -22.35 -35.83
C THR A 674 9.02 -21.46 -37.01
N ASN A 675 8.97 -20.15 -36.84
CA ASN A 675 9.36 -19.20 -37.89
C ASN A 675 10.85 -19.35 -38.24
N LEU A 676 11.73 -19.42 -37.25
CA LEU A 676 13.19 -19.46 -37.45
C LEU A 676 13.65 -20.78 -38.10
N LEU A 677 13.14 -21.93 -37.65
CA LEU A 677 13.45 -23.22 -38.29
C LEU A 677 12.92 -23.30 -39.73
N LEU A 678 11.71 -22.80 -40.00
CA LEU A 678 11.18 -22.73 -41.37
C LEU A 678 11.98 -21.75 -42.25
N GLY A 679 12.46 -20.65 -41.70
CA GLY A 679 13.32 -19.69 -42.40
C GLY A 679 14.72 -20.24 -42.69
N HIS A 680 15.31 -21.00 -41.77
CA HIS A 680 16.57 -21.71 -41.99
C HIS A 680 16.42 -22.74 -43.12
N LEU A 681 15.41 -23.61 -43.08
CA LEU A 681 15.12 -24.54 -44.19
C LEU A 681 14.96 -23.81 -45.54
N ALA A 682 14.22 -22.70 -45.54
CA ALA A 682 13.98 -21.89 -46.73
C ALA A 682 15.20 -21.10 -47.24
N SER A 683 16.25 -20.92 -46.43
CA SER A 683 17.53 -20.36 -46.87
C SER A 683 18.46 -21.44 -47.41
N GLU A 684 18.49 -22.64 -46.81
CA GLU A 684 19.30 -23.77 -47.26
C GLU A 684 18.86 -24.34 -48.62
N GLN A 685 17.56 -24.55 -48.82
CA GLN A 685 17.00 -25.17 -50.03
C GLN A 685 15.74 -24.45 -50.51
N ARG A 686 15.91 -23.18 -50.90
CA ARG A 686 14.82 -22.27 -51.26
C ARG A 686 13.82 -22.84 -52.27
N ASP A 687 14.27 -23.49 -53.34
CA ASP A 687 13.37 -24.02 -54.38
C ASP A 687 12.55 -25.23 -53.90
N ALA A 688 13.14 -26.11 -53.09
CA ALA A 688 12.42 -27.23 -52.47
C ALA A 688 11.39 -26.72 -51.45
N PHE A 689 11.76 -25.72 -50.62
CA PHE A 689 10.84 -25.09 -49.68
C PHE A 689 9.68 -24.37 -50.40
N LEU A 690 9.95 -23.70 -51.53
CA LEU A 690 8.92 -23.08 -52.37
C LEU A 690 8.00 -24.13 -53.00
N ALA A 691 8.53 -25.27 -53.45
CA ALA A 691 7.73 -26.38 -53.97
C ALA A 691 6.83 -27.01 -52.89
N TYR A 692 7.34 -27.17 -51.66
CA TYR A 692 6.57 -27.58 -50.50
C TYR A 692 5.46 -26.58 -50.16
N ALA A 693 5.80 -25.30 -50.02
CA ALA A 693 4.87 -24.23 -49.65
C ALA A 693 3.71 -24.07 -50.66
N ARG A 694 3.97 -24.21 -51.97
CA ARG A 694 2.92 -24.19 -53.01
C ARG A 694 1.87 -25.29 -52.84
N ASN A 695 2.24 -26.42 -52.25
CA ASN A 695 1.38 -27.60 -52.13
C ASN A 695 0.82 -27.80 -50.71
N ASN A 696 1.04 -26.85 -49.79
CA ASN A 696 0.67 -26.98 -48.38
C ASN A 696 -0.24 -25.81 -47.93
N PRO A 697 -1.50 -26.05 -47.50
CA PRO A 697 -2.47 -25.00 -47.19
C PRO A 697 -2.13 -24.15 -45.95
N ASN A 698 -1.10 -24.55 -45.18
CA ASN A 698 -0.56 -23.75 -44.08
C ASN A 698 0.34 -22.61 -44.58
N PHE A 699 0.70 -22.56 -45.86
CA PHE A 699 1.53 -21.51 -46.44
C PHE A 699 0.76 -20.67 -47.47
N VAL A 700 1.19 -19.43 -47.63
CA VAL A 700 0.73 -18.48 -48.65
C VAL A 700 1.98 -17.89 -49.30
N ILE A 701 2.07 -17.96 -50.62
CA ILE A 701 3.10 -17.25 -51.39
C ILE A 701 2.41 -16.04 -52.02
N ALA A 702 2.93 -14.85 -51.73
CA ALA A 702 2.36 -13.58 -52.17
C ALA A 702 3.47 -12.54 -52.36
N THR A 703 3.35 -11.69 -53.38
CA THR A 703 4.35 -10.66 -53.68
C THR A 703 3.75 -9.25 -53.52
N GLY A 704 4.13 -8.56 -52.45
CA GLY A 704 3.67 -7.20 -52.18
C GLY A 704 2.17 -7.14 -51.82
N ASN A 705 1.40 -6.31 -52.52
CA ASN A 705 0.02 -5.93 -52.17
C ASN A 705 -1.05 -7.05 -52.31
N GLU A 706 -0.64 -8.31 -52.48
CA GLU A 706 -1.53 -9.47 -52.63
C GLU A 706 -1.77 -10.23 -51.31
N VAL A 707 -1.20 -9.76 -50.19
CA VAL A 707 -1.39 -10.35 -48.85
C VAL A 707 -2.87 -10.25 -48.42
N PRO A 708 -3.58 -11.36 -48.15
CA PRO A 708 -5.00 -11.32 -47.79
C PRO A 708 -5.29 -10.63 -46.44
N GLU A 709 -6.07 -9.56 -46.47
CA GLU A 709 -6.53 -8.87 -45.26
C GLU A 709 -7.33 -9.79 -44.32
N GLY A 710 -7.20 -9.56 -43.01
CA GLY A 710 -7.93 -10.30 -41.97
C GLY A 710 -7.38 -11.70 -41.64
N VAL A 711 -6.30 -12.14 -42.29
CA VAL A 711 -5.64 -13.42 -41.99
C VAL A 711 -4.33 -13.17 -41.24
N ILE A 712 -4.13 -13.85 -40.10
CA ILE A 712 -2.84 -13.84 -39.41
C ILE A 712 -1.80 -14.54 -40.31
N LEU A 713 -0.79 -13.80 -40.75
CA LEU A 713 0.28 -14.28 -41.61
C LEU A 713 1.62 -13.89 -40.98
N ARG A 714 2.63 -14.76 -41.14
CA ARG A 714 3.99 -14.55 -40.64
C ARG A 714 4.98 -14.87 -41.74
N GLU A 715 5.81 -13.92 -42.14
CA GLU A 715 6.85 -14.21 -43.13
C GLU A 715 7.88 -15.17 -42.52
N VAL A 716 8.16 -16.27 -43.23
CA VAL A 716 9.22 -17.23 -42.86
C VAL A 716 10.41 -17.14 -43.80
N ALA A 717 10.18 -16.70 -45.04
CA ALA A 717 11.21 -16.36 -46.02
C ALA A 717 10.63 -15.33 -47.01
N PRO A 718 11.47 -14.57 -47.73
CA PRO A 718 11.00 -13.54 -48.67
C PRO A 718 9.89 -14.03 -49.61
N ALA A 719 8.71 -13.38 -49.53
CA ALA A 719 7.47 -13.70 -50.24
C ALA A 719 6.77 -15.04 -49.87
N VAL A 720 7.12 -15.65 -48.72
CA VAL A 720 6.53 -16.90 -48.21
C VAL A 720 6.07 -16.73 -46.78
N TYR A 721 4.75 -16.85 -46.57
CA TYR A 721 4.07 -16.60 -45.32
C TYR A 721 3.48 -17.89 -44.74
N LEU A 722 3.72 -18.15 -43.47
CA LEU A 722 3.02 -19.16 -42.68
C LEU A 722 1.67 -18.59 -42.20
N ARG A 723 0.59 -19.36 -42.34
CA ARG A 723 -0.80 -18.94 -42.14
C ARG A 723 -1.38 -19.42 -40.81
N GLY A 724 -1.86 -18.47 -40.01
CA GLY A 724 -2.58 -18.72 -38.77
C GLY A 724 -1.69 -18.84 -37.52
N THR A 725 -2.29 -19.33 -36.43
CA THR A 725 -1.62 -19.55 -35.14
C THR A 725 -1.66 -21.03 -34.79
N PHE A 726 -0.49 -21.58 -34.45
CA PHE A 726 -0.30 -22.99 -34.14
C PHE A 726 -0.07 -23.16 -32.63
N SER A 727 -0.60 -24.23 -32.04
CA SER A 727 -0.17 -24.69 -30.72
C SER A 727 1.25 -25.26 -30.79
N ALA A 728 1.96 -25.38 -29.67
CA ALA A 728 3.33 -25.91 -29.64
C ALA A 728 3.46 -27.30 -30.33
N MET A 729 2.46 -28.17 -30.16
CA MET A 729 2.39 -29.47 -30.84
C MET A 729 2.20 -29.34 -32.35
N GLN A 730 1.33 -28.43 -32.80
CA GLN A 730 1.11 -28.19 -34.24
C GLN A 730 2.34 -27.52 -34.89
N SER A 731 2.99 -26.60 -34.19
CA SER A 731 4.25 -25.96 -34.56
C SER A 731 5.33 -26.99 -34.92
N LEU A 732 5.63 -27.91 -34.00
CA LEU A 732 6.60 -28.99 -34.26
C LEU A 732 6.12 -29.91 -35.41
N GLY A 733 4.81 -30.15 -35.53
CA GLY A 733 4.23 -30.89 -36.66
C GLY A 733 4.49 -30.25 -38.02
N VAL A 734 4.39 -28.92 -38.14
CA VAL A 734 4.66 -28.19 -39.39
C VAL A 734 6.15 -28.23 -39.75
N VAL A 735 7.05 -28.04 -38.77
CA VAL A 735 8.51 -28.12 -39.01
C VAL A 735 8.91 -29.56 -39.39
N ARG A 736 8.44 -30.57 -38.65
CA ARG A 736 8.66 -32.00 -38.98
C ARG A 736 8.22 -32.35 -40.39
N ALA A 737 7.07 -31.82 -40.84
CA ALA A 737 6.57 -32.04 -42.20
C ALA A 737 7.44 -31.36 -43.27
N ALA A 738 7.97 -30.15 -42.99
CA ALA A 738 8.89 -29.46 -43.88
C ALA A 738 10.24 -30.21 -43.99
N CYS A 739 10.88 -30.53 -42.86
CA CYS A 739 12.14 -31.29 -42.84
C CYS A 739 12.02 -32.62 -43.61
N ARG A 740 10.94 -33.39 -43.39
CA ARG A 740 10.71 -34.67 -44.08
C ARG A 740 10.51 -34.51 -45.60
N HIS A 741 9.94 -33.41 -46.07
CA HIS A 741 9.80 -33.13 -47.50
C HIS A 741 11.14 -32.72 -48.15
N MET A 742 12.07 -32.20 -47.35
CA MET A 742 13.37 -31.67 -47.78
C MET A 742 14.52 -32.65 -47.47
N GLU A 743 14.20 -33.89 -47.14
CA GLU A 743 15.13 -34.98 -46.79
C GLU A 743 16.11 -34.59 -45.66
N LYS A 744 15.67 -33.70 -44.75
CA LYS A 744 16.45 -33.21 -43.62
C LYS A 744 16.38 -34.16 -42.43
N ASP A 745 17.55 -34.44 -41.88
CA ASP A 745 17.75 -35.19 -40.65
C ASP A 745 17.07 -34.49 -39.47
N LEU A 746 16.21 -35.22 -38.76
CA LEU A 746 15.44 -34.73 -37.62
C LEU A 746 16.19 -34.89 -36.29
N ASP A 747 17.15 -35.81 -36.22
CA ASP A 747 17.97 -36.06 -35.02
C ASP A 747 19.03 -34.96 -34.84
N ARG A 748 19.33 -34.19 -35.90
CA ARG A 748 20.22 -33.03 -35.88
C ARG A 748 19.59 -31.72 -35.39
N VAL A 749 18.28 -31.69 -35.15
CA VAL A 749 17.59 -30.49 -34.64
C VAL A 749 17.24 -30.71 -33.17
N THR A 750 18.04 -30.15 -32.26
CA THR A 750 17.84 -30.26 -30.81
C THR A 750 17.01 -29.07 -30.31
N ILE A 751 16.13 -29.28 -29.34
CA ILE A 751 15.29 -28.25 -28.73
C ILE A 751 15.43 -28.31 -27.21
N SER A 752 15.81 -27.18 -26.59
CA SER A 752 15.96 -27.02 -25.15
C SER A 752 14.70 -26.41 -24.54
N TYR A 753 14.15 -27.03 -23.48
CA TYR A 753 12.88 -26.61 -22.88
C TYR A 753 12.87 -26.71 -21.34
N TYR A 754 11.78 -26.21 -20.74
CA TYR A 754 11.53 -26.26 -19.30
C TYR A 754 10.01 -26.19 -18.99
N PRO A 755 9.54 -26.64 -17.82
CA PRO A 755 8.12 -26.55 -17.46
C PRO A 755 7.56 -25.11 -17.40
N SER A 756 6.29 -24.94 -17.76
CA SER A 756 5.61 -23.63 -17.71
C SER A 756 5.32 -23.15 -16.29
N GLU A 757 5.21 -24.07 -15.32
CA GLU A 757 5.07 -23.76 -13.89
C GLU A 757 6.40 -23.32 -13.28
N THR A 758 7.53 -23.77 -13.84
CA THR A 758 8.82 -23.12 -13.60
C THR A 758 8.88 -21.79 -14.37
N VAL A 759 8.45 -20.74 -13.65
CA VAL A 759 8.93 -19.36 -13.74
C VAL A 759 8.31 -18.46 -14.84
N GLU A 760 7.79 -17.29 -14.43
CA GLU A 760 7.44 -16.13 -15.28
C GLU A 760 8.58 -15.08 -15.40
N GLU A 761 9.69 -15.29 -14.69
CA GLU A 761 10.78 -14.33 -14.45
C GLU A 761 11.93 -14.50 -15.47
N ASP A 762 12.42 -15.72 -15.72
CA ASP A 762 13.44 -16.06 -16.73
C ASP A 762 13.08 -15.51 -18.13
N ALA A 763 11.78 -15.49 -18.47
CA ALA A 763 11.23 -14.89 -19.70
C ALA A 763 11.26 -13.34 -19.72
N ARG A 764 11.96 -12.73 -18.77
CA ARG A 764 12.31 -11.30 -18.70
C ARG A 764 13.80 -11.08 -18.47
N GLU A 765 14.49 -12.04 -17.86
CA GLU A 765 15.93 -11.94 -17.57
C GLU A 765 16.81 -12.19 -18.81
N ASN A 766 16.39 -13.05 -19.76
CA ASN A 766 17.20 -13.37 -20.95
C ASN A 766 16.45 -13.35 -22.30
N THR A 767 15.24 -12.80 -22.37
CA THR A 767 14.68 -12.41 -23.68
C THR A 767 15.38 -11.13 -24.16
N PRO A 768 15.90 -11.07 -25.40
CA PRO A 768 16.45 -9.83 -25.94
C PRO A 768 15.41 -8.71 -25.79
N VAL A 769 15.78 -7.63 -25.11
CA VAL A 769 14.87 -6.48 -24.96
C VAL A 769 14.70 -5.86 -26.34
N LYS A 770 13.63 -6.29 -27.02
CA LYS A 770 13.08 -5.62 -28.21
C LYS A 770 13.00 -4.14 -27.90
N GLU A 771 13.48 -3.33 -28.83
CA GLU A 771 13.25 -1.90 -28.74
C GLU A 771 11.75 -1.64 -28.62
N PRO A 772 11.32 -0.75 -27.71
CA PRO A 772 9.93 -0.28 -27.69
C PRO A 772 9.59 0.29 -29.07
N GLU A 773 8.66 -0.37 -29.76
CA GLU A 773 8.28 -0.07 -31.13
C GLU A 773 7.99 1.43 -31.28
N GLY A 774 8.80 2.10 -32.11
CA GLY A 774 8.73 3.55 -32.34
C GLY A 774 9.77 4.43 -31.62
N ILE A 775 10.75 3.93 -30.85
CA ILE A 775 11.83 4.81 -30.30
C ILE A 775 12.68 5.43 -31.41
N VAL A 776 13.21 4.61 -32.33
CA VAL A 776 13.98 5.08 -33.50
C VAL A 776 13.13 6.04 -34.32
N GLU A 777 11.87 5.67 -34.61
CA GLU A 777 10.94 6.50 -35.37
C GLU A 777 10.69 7.86 -34.70
N ALA A 778 10.45 7.90 -33.40
CA ALA A 778 10.23 9.14 -32.65
C ALA A 778 11.45 10.07 -32.69
N LEU A 779 12.67 9.53 -32.62
CA LEU A 779 13.90 10.33 -32.71
C LEU A 779 14.15 10.80 -34.15
N SER A 780 13.91 9.97 -35.16
CA SER A 780 13.99 10.36 -36.57
C SER A 780 12.94 11.42 -36.93
N GLN A 781 11.72 11.34 -36.39
CA GLN A 781 10.69 12.39 -36.56
C GLN A 781 11.11 13.72 -35.92
N ALA A 782 11.72 13.70 -34.73
CA ALA A 782 12.25 14.90 -34.08
C ALA A 782 13.41 15.51 -34.89
N SER A 783 14.39 14.72 -35.32
CA SER A 783 15.48 15.15 -36.20
C SER A 783 14.97 15.76 -37.51
N ALA A 784 14.01 15.11 -38.17
CA ALA A 784 13.43 15.61 -39.43
C ALA A 784 12.71 16.97 -39.27
N GLN A 785 12.24 17.31 -38.06
CA GLN A 785 11.64 18.60 -37.75
C GLN A 785 12.70 19.66 -37.37
N LEU A 786 13.75 19.28 -36.64
CA LEU A 786 14.93 20.11 -36.39
C LEU A 786 15.66 20.47 -37.70
N ALA A 787 15.72 19.55 -38.67
CA ALA A 787 16.28 19.80 -40.01
C ALA A 787 15.59 20.95 -40.77
N GLN A 788 14.36 21.30 -40.39
CA GLN A 788 13.58 22.39 -40.98
C GLN A 788 13.62 23.68 -40.14
N THR A 789 14.13 23.62 -38.90
CA THR A 789 14.12 24.72 -37.92
C THR A 789 15.44 24.72 -37.11
N PRO A 790 16.51 25.36 -37.59
CA PRO A 790 17.83 25.32 -36.93
C PRO A 790 17.90 26.14 -35.63
N ASP A 791 17.07 27.19 -35.50
CA ASP A 791 16.98 28.03 -34.31
C ASP A 791 15.74 27.64 -33.47
N VAL A 792 15.93 26.87 -32.40
CA VAL A 792 14.86 26.44 -31.46
C VAL A 792 15.24 26.71 -30.00
N THR A 793 14.25 27.02 -29.15
CA THR A 793 14.43 27.22 -27.71
C THR A 793 14.48 25.90 -26.92
N SER A 794 14.86 25.94 -25.63
CA SER A 794 14.76 24.76 -24.74
C SER A 794 13.36 24.13 -24.73
N GLU A 795 12.32 24.96 -24.61
CA GLU A 795 10.92 24.51 -24.57
C GLU A 795 10.50 23.84 -25.88
N GLN A 796 10.94 24.35 -27.03
CA GLN A 796 10.68 23.74 -28.34
C GLN A 796 11.43 22.42 -28.53
N LEU A 797 12.71 22.34 -28.15
CA LEU A 797 13.47 21.10 -28.22
C LEU A 797 12.90 20.02 -27.26
N LEU A 798 12.43 20.43 -26.08
CA LEU A 798 11.66 19.57 -25.17
C LEU A 798 10.38 19.05 -25.82
N ASP A 799 9.59 19.90 -26.47
CA ASP A 799 8.35 19.51 -27.14
C ASP A 799 8.59 18.50 -28.27
N LEU A 800 9.63 18.69 -29.07
CA LEU A 800 10.04 17.76 -30.12
C LEU A 800 10.52 16.41 -29.58
N LEU A 801 11.21 16.40 -28.43
CA LEU A 801 11.73 15.17 -27.80
C LEU A 801 10.71 14.45 -26.90
N LYS A 802 9.60 15.08 -26.50
CA LYS A 802 8.56 14.46 -25.64
C LYS A 802 8.13 13.05 -26.07
N PRO A 803 7.94 12.71 -27.36
CA PRO A 803 7.61 11.35 -27.79
C PRO A 803 8.72 10.34 -27.49
N PHE A 804 9.97 10.67 -27.83
CA PHE A 804 11.16 9.87 -27.52
C PHE A 804 11.31 9.67 -26.00
N LEU A 805 11.26 10.76 -25.23
CA LEU A 805 11.41 10.73 -23.77
C LEU A 805 10.34 9.86 -23.11
N LYS A 806 9.08 9.96 -23.52
CA LYS A 806 7.96 9.15 -23.00
C LYS A 806 8.10 7.64 -23.29
N LEU A 807 8.87 7.27 -24.31
CA LEU A 807 9.23 5.87 -24.59
C LEU A 807 10.47 5.45 -23.79
N ALA A 808 11.50 6.29 -23.74
CA ALA A 808 12.77 6.04 -23.06
C ALA A 808 12.65 6.06 -21.51
N GLU A 809 11.78 6.87 -20.92
CA GLU A 809 11.45 6.87 -19.47
C GLU A 809 10.91 5.53 -18.97
N LYS A 810 10.35 4.70 -19.86
CA LYS A 810 9.93 3.32 -19.51
C LYS A 810 11.12 2.37 -19.38
N ARG A 811 12.27 2.73 -19.94
CA ARG A 811 13.49 1.92 -20.08
C ARG A 811 14.63 2.39 -19.17
N PHE A 812 14.71 3.69 -18.90
CA PHE A 812 15.77 4.33 -18.12
C PHE A 812 15.23 5.07 -16.90
N VAL A 813 15.90 4.91 -15.75
CA VAL A 813 15.74 5.84 -14.63
C VAL A 813 16.46 7.14 -15.01
N THR A 814 15.72 8.25 -15.03
CA THR A 814 16.25 9.58 -15.35
C THR A 814 17.30 10.01 -14.33
N SER A 815 18.58 9.93 -14.67
CA SER A 815 19.60 10.71 -13.99
C SER A 815 19.43 12.19 -14.35
N ARG A 816 20.05 13.06 -13.55
CA ARG A 816 20.41 14.41 -13.99
C ARG A 816 21.91 14.40 -14.20
N LEU A 817 22.37 14.72 -15.41
CA LEU A 817 23.77 15.05 -15.63
C LEU A 817 24.12 16.31 -14.82
N THR A 818 25.31 16.34 -14.23
CA THR A 818 25.84 17.53 -13.58
C THR A 818 26.24 18.58 -14.63
N PRO A 819 26.34 19.87 -14.25
CA PRO A 819 26.92 20.90 -15.12
C PRO A 819 28.36 20.58 -15.58
N GLN A 820 29.07 19.74 -14.83
CA GLN A 820 30.45 19.33 -15.08
C GLN A 820 30.53 18.22 -16.15
N GLU A 821 29.57 17.28 -16.15
CA GLU A 821 29.37 16.32 -17.24
C GLU A 821 28.82 17.00 -18.51
N LEU A 822 27.92 17.99 -18.38
CA LEU A 822 27.54 18.84 -19.52
C LEU A 822 28.78 19.48 -20.18
N SER A 823 29.76 19.90 -19.37
CA SER A 823 30.99 20.53 -19.86
C SER A 823 31.93 19.54 -20.57
N SER A 824 31.95 18.25 -20.18
CA SER A 824 32.73 17.23 -20.91
C SER A 824 32.05 16.77 -22.20
N LEU A 825 30.71 16.73 -22.21
CA LEU A 825 29.92 16.41 -23.41
C LEU A 825 30.12 17.41 -24.56
N GLN A 826 30.36 18.70 -24.27
CA GLN A 826 30.66 19.72 -25.29
C GLN A 826 31.95 19.47 -26.10
N GLY A 827 32.79 18.50 -25.69
CA GLY A 827 34.04 18.13 -26.36
C GLY A 827 34.08 16.74 -27.03
N ARG A 828 33.05 15.89 -26.85
CA ARG A 828 33.02 14.51 -27.39
C ARG A 828 32.87 14.53 -28.92
N LYS A 829 33.86 13.99 -29.64
CA LYS A 829 33.89 13.86 -31.12
C LYS A 829 33.63 12.42 -31.60
N ASP A 830 33.50 11.52 -30.65
CA ASP A 830 33.34 10.06 -30.73
C ASP A 830 31.88 9.61 -30.95
N LEU A 831 31.01 10.52 -31.40
CA LEU A 831 29.59 10.31 -31.66
C LEU A 831 29.29 9.81 -33.09
N GLY A 832 30.23 9.11 -33.71
CA GLY A 832 30.04 8.57 -35.05
C GLY A 832 31.14 7.60 -35.48
N ASP A 833 30.85 6.31 -35.40
CA ASP A 833 30.67 5.48 -36.59
C ASP A 833 29.48 4.51 -36.37
N VAL A 834 28.76 4.15 -37.44
CA VAL A 834 27.31 3.96 -37.34
C VAL A 834 26.74 2.84 -38.25
N ALA A 835 25.84 2.03 -37.69
CA ALA A 835 24.78 1.32 -38.40
C ALA A 835 23.51 1.33 -37.51
N ASP A 836 22.48 2.13 -37.71
CA ASP A 836 21.89 2.72 -38.93
C ASP A 836 22.25 4.20 -39.16
N ALA A 837 22.69 4.55 -40.38
CA ALA A 837 23.08 5.91 -40.77
C ALA A 837 21.97 6.95 -40.53
N THR A 838 20.71 6.54 -40.66
CA THR A 838 19.52 7.36 -40.39
C THR A 838 19.41 7.73 -38.90
N LEU A 839 19.77 6.80 -38.01
CA LEU A 839 19.71 6.98 -36.56
C LEU A 839 20.90 7.79 -36.03
N GLY A 840 22.12 7.48 -36.48
CA GLY A 840 23.30 8.24 -36.07
C GLY A 840 23.19 9.73 -36.46
N SER A 841 22.72 10.02 -37.67
CA SER A 841 22.43 11.40 -38.10
C SER A 841 21.39 12.08 -37.22
N ALA A 842 20.37 11.35 -36.75
CA ALA A 842 19.33 11.92 -35.88
C ALA A 842 19.87 12.27 -34.48
N VAL A 843 20.68 11.39 -33.89
CA VAL A 843 21.35 11.63 -32.59
C VAL A 843 22.28 12.84 -32.67
N VAL A 844 23.17 12.89 -33.67
CA VAL A 844 24.12 14.00 -33.86
C VAL A 844 23.38 15.32 -34.06
N GLN A 845 22.30 15.34 -34.86
CA GLN A 845 21.53 16.55 -35.11
C GLN A 845 20.84 17.11 -33.86
N VAL A 846 20.30 16.25 -32.97
CA VAL A 846 19.73 16.70 -31.69
C VAL A 846 20.82 17.30 -30.80
N LEU A 847 22.03 16.70 -30.78
CA LEU A 847 23.15 17.16 -29.96
C LEU A 847 23.77 18.48 -30.48
N ASP A 848 23.93 18.65 -31.80
CA ASP A 848 24.39 19.92 -32.39
C ASP A 848 23.34 21.04 -32.25
N THR A 849 22.04 20.70 -32.31
CA THR A 849 20.96 21.67 -31.98
C THR A 849 21.10 22.12 -30.53
N TRP A 850 21.24 21.17 -29.59
CA TRP A 850 21.41 21.45 -28.16
C TRP A 850 22.65 22.30 -27.87
N ARG A 851 23.75 22.09 -28.58
CA ARG A 851 25.00 22.86 -28.47
C ARG A 851 24.84 24.35 -28.76
N ASN A 852 23.84 24.73 -29.56
CA ASN A 852 23.57 26.12 -29.93
C ASN A 852 22.63 26.85 -28.94
N ILE A 853 22.03 26.14 -27.96
CA ILE A 853 21.10 26.73 -26.99
C ILE A 853 21.87 27.51 -25.91
N PRO A 854 21.43 28.73 -25.54
CA PRO A 854 22.13 29.56 -24.55
C PRO A 854 22.27 28.90 -23.16
N ASN A 855 23.43 29.09 -22.52
CA ASN A 855 23.78 28.53 -21.20
C ASN A 855 22.75 28.75 -20.08
N ALA A 856 21.87 29.75 -20.18
CA ALA A 856 20.80 30.00 -19.20
C ALA A 856 19.68 28.93 -19.26
N GLU A 857 19.38 28.41 -20.45
CA GLU A 857 18.25 27.50 -20.71
C GLU A 857 18.63 26.01 -20.55
N LEU A 858 19.92 25.67 -20.63
CA LEU A 858 20.43 24.29 -20.57
C LEU A 858 19.94 23.48 -19.36
N HIS A 859 19.61 24.15 -18.24
CA HIS A 859 19.18 23.49 -17.01
C HIS A 859 17.86 22.71 -17.13
N GLU A 860 17.03 23.02 -18.13
CA GLU A 860 15.79 22.30 -18.44
C GLU A 860 16.04 21.03 -19.27
N LEU A 861 17.14 21.02 -20.03
CA LEU A 861 17.51 19.97 -20.98
C LEU A 861 18.36 18.84 -20.36
N VAL A 862 18.82 19.03 -19.12
CA VAL A 862 19.68 18.09 -18.37
C VAL A 862 19.15 16.66 -18.34
N ALA A 863 17.87 16.46 -18.02
CA ALA A 863 17.27 15.13 -17.93
C ALA A 863 16.99 14.49 -19.31
N PRO A 864 16.46 15.21 -20.32
CA PRO A 864 16.40 14.73 -21.70
C PRO A 864 17.74 14.22 -22.25
N VAL A 865 18.81 15.00 -22.08
CA VAL A 865 20.14 14.62 -22.57
C VAL A 865 20.68 13.42 -21.80
N ALA A 866 20.49 13.36 -20.48
CA ALA A 866 20.89 12.21 -19.68
C ALA A 866 20.25 10.89 -20.16
N VAL A 867 18.96 10.92 -20.52
CA VAL A 867 18.24 9.77 -21.08
C VAL A 867 18.78 9.41 -22.47
N MET A 868 19.04 10.39 -23.31
CA MET A 868 19.56 10.17 -24.67
C MET A 868 20.99 9.61 -24.67
N CYS A 869 21.89 10.17 -23.86
CA CYS A 869 23.25 9.64 -23.70
C CYS A 869 23.26 8.20 -23.17
N ARG A 870 22.48 7.89 -22.12
CA ARG A 870 22.37 6.52 -21.61
C ARG A 870 21.78 5.53 -22.61
N TRP A 871 20.89 5.98 -23.49
CA TRP A 871 20.36 5.16 -24.58
C TRP A 871 21.41 4.87 -25.66
N VAL A 872 22.20 5.89 -26.06
CA VAL A 872 23.33 5.72 -26.98
C VAL A 872 24.42 4.82 -26.39
N GLU A 873 24.69 4.92 -25.09
CA GLU A 873 25.64 4.05 -24.38
C GLU A 873 25.14 2.59 -24.32
N GLU A 874 23.85 2.33 -24.11
CA GLU A 874 23.28 0.97 -24.25
C GLU A 874 23.33 0.44 -25.69
N LEU A 875 23.17 1.30 -26.70
CA LEU A 875 23.33 0.92 -28.11
C LEU A 875 24.78 0.55 -28.44
N HIS A 876 25.76 1.29 -27.90
CA HIS A 876 27.19 1.00 -28.09
C HIS A 876 27.59 -0.39 -27.54
N VAL A 877 26.85 -0.92 -26.56
CA VAL A 877 27.01 -2.28 -26.01
C VAL A 877 26.29 -3.36 -26.86
N ARG A 878 25.62 -3.00 -27.97
CA ARG A 878 24.80 -3.91 -28.79
C ARG A 878 25.27 -4.14 -30.23
N PHE A 879 26.34 -3.47 -30.68
CA PHE A 879 26.81 -3.56 -32.08
C PHE A 879 28.29 -3.97 -32.22
N THR A 880 28.70 -5.00 -31.48
CA THR A 880 30.03 -5.63 -31.65
C THR A 880 29.91 -7.09 -32.12
N ASP A 881 29.31 -7.29 -33.29
CA ASP A 881 29.48 -8.52 -34.07
C ASP A 881 29.37 -8.17 -35.58
N GLY A 882 30.41 -8.50 -36.35
CA GLY A 882 30.61 -7.99 -37.72
C GLY A 882 31.77 -7.00 -37.83
N GLY A 883 32.97 -7.40 -37.39
CA GLY A 883 34.09 -6.49 -37.13
C GLY A 883 34.66 -5.77 -38.36
N THR A 884 34.59 -4.44 -38.34
CA THR A 884 35.71 -3.55 -38.69
C THR A 884 35.69 -2.40 -37.68
N THR A 885 36.85 -1.85 -37.32
CA THR A 885 37.03 -0.88 -36.21
C THR A 885 36.45 0.48 -36.48
#